data_AF-A0A542Q2D1-F1
#
_entry.id   AF-A0A542Q2D1-F1
#
_cell.length_a   1.000
_cell.length_b   1.000
_cell.length_c   1.000
_cell.angle_alpha   90.00
_cell.angle_beta   90.00
_cell.angle_gamma   90.00
#
_symmetry.space_group_name_H-M   'P 1'
#
loop_
_entity.id
_entity.type
_entity.pdbx_description
1 polymer ?
#
loop_
_entity_poly.entity_id
_entity_poly.type
_entity_poly.pdbx_seq_one_letter_code
_entity_poly.pdbx_strand_id
1 'polypeptide(L)'
;MSPHHPTAGGEPEFSGRIALVTGGAGSVGRVIVERLAERGATVLLNCFHSYDSAKEQARGLVERGLDVRVVRASVARPAQVERMFTQIGEEHGRLDILVNNAAAGSFVPFDEITEDLLDRTYATNVKGPLWCARYARPLLAAARGRGGSVVNVSSLGAVTTPANYLPVGVSKAALEALTRYLAAELAEDLIRVNAASCGLIDNPVGQMFPDFAGVSANTVAATPLSRLGRPEDLAEVVLFLASERSGWVTGQTVLADGGLTLLRSAMSPPREAAAALEGVEPRAGLTADTLRGAPADLVIDGSAEPRIETRADLVAEASPGEVTKPPAGFVAKARPDVVTGTRLGREAQAPAGASADSGAQPLAGNAAKARPGVAAETPGEGPIKTRADLVGRASVGAWAEAVADAVVEPEVPQAESGAPRDDEADDDPIAVVGMGMAVPGASSPEEFWRLLIDGAELFVDAPADRWDIARFHATDRGAPDKTYQRRSGFITGFRPHEKLRAEGLADAGLDHTALWLRHSLHQALEGVRRHEQDRFSFCVGYTPDGSQHLEEAFVLRSALDTLAEDGDDAVEGPIGDALRRRFSRGDDPSASYLPHRIGQDAMAGILPPGTRVHMVDTACSSSLYAMDLGVRDLLSGRSDIAVCGGSFALAPSGSILFAKLNGLSAGGAVRALDAGADGALFSDGAGLVVLKRLSRARADGDQVLGIVSAIGLSADGRGKAIYAPARAGQELAIERAFDRSGLGPDDVDWIVAHATGTPAGDEAEFTSLGQRYAGARGTLVTSNKSLVGHCGWAAGVVSVIHTLLALRHGTIPAQYRFERLPDALADEADGLTVPEQPVPWPARAERPRRAAVSGFGFGGTNAHMIISEDHRGTRSGHPAALPAPVGEDLVLVGWSSHQPGSPDSDAVAAWAAGRGTDPEPSFGATYPVPPFQQLRMPPPTARATDRTQLMMVRCMQELDEAVRQLCLDHHKTTGVVVGHTGATRNALLYKTRAYLDEIGHAVAGADERATTAKFLQRLEERATGLIAAPTEDSFPGEMPNVIAARLSNYFDLRGLNITVDAGEASLLEAFDVAGSYLDFREIDVALVAGVNGTALPGWNDTAGRNAAEGAFLFVVTRRSLAEEAGLPVLAVMERSVGA
;
A
#
# COMPACT_ATOMS: atom_id res chain seq x y z
N MET A 1 -17.79 -61.68 -30.10
CA MET A 1 -16.48 -62.26 -29.69
C MET A 1 -16.42 -62.28 -28.16
N SER A 2 -15.53 -63.10 -27.59
CA SER A 2 -15.45 -63.34 -26.14
C SER A 2 -15.13 -62.10 -25.32
N PRO A 3 -15.49 -62.05 -24.02
CA PRO A 3 -14.96 -61.03 -23.11
C PRO A 3 -13.44 -61.21 -22.98
N HIS A 4 -12.67 -60.15 -23.23
CA HIS A 4 -11.24 -60.15 -22.95
C HIS A 4 -11.02 -60.05 -21.44
N HIS A 5 -10.64 -61.18 -20.82
CA HIS A 5 -9.82 -61.09 -19.61
C HIS A 5 -8.51 -60.36 -19.96
N PRO A 6 -8.01 -59.46 -19.11
CA PRO A 6 -6.68 -58.90 -19.27
C PRO A 6 -5.65 -60.02 -19.15
N THR A 7 -4.81 -60.19 -20.17
CA THR A 7 -3.69 -61.12 -20.13
C THR A 7 -2.63 -60.60 -19.17
N ALA A 8 -2.25 -61.42 -18.18
CA ALA A 8 -1.09 -61.14 -17.34
C ALA A 8 0.16 -61.04 -18.25
N GLY A 9 0.77 -59.85 -18.32
CA GLY A 9 1.92 -59.55 -19.20
C GLY A 9 1.72 -58.39 -20.19
N GLY A 10 0.57 -57.70 -20.20
CA GLY A 10 0.41 -56.42 -20.91
C GLY A 10 0.92 -55.22 -20.09
N GLU A 11 1.40 -54.17 -20.76
CA GLU A 11 1.70 -52.90 -20.08
C GLU A 11 0.43 -52.20 -19.55
N PRO A 12 0.51 -51.42 -18.45
CA PRO A 12 -0.61 -50.63 -17.94
C PRO A 12 -1.19 -49.61 -18.95
N GLU A 13 -2.50 -49.31 -18.85
CA GLU A 13 -3.26 -48.46 -19.81
C GLU A 13 -2.65 -47.07 -20.04
N PHE A 14 -1.99 -46.49 -19.03
CA PHE A 14 -1.34 -45.18 -19.08
C PHE A 14 0.19 -45.26 -18.94
N SER A 15 0.79 -46.44 -19.15
CA SER A 15 2.25 -46.67 -19.14
C SER A 15 3.02 -45.56 -19.88
N GLY A 16 3.90 -44.87 -19.16
CA GLY A 16 4.75 -43.81 -19.72
C GLY A 16 4.02 -42.52 -20.12
N ARG A 17 2.79 -42.29 -19.63
CA ARG A 17 2.09 -41.00 -19.76
C ARG A 17 2.27 -40.11 -18.54
N ILE A 18 2.25 -38.81 -18.77
CA ILE A 18 2.34 -37.77 -17.75
C ILE A 18 0.98 -37.07 -17.66
N ALA A 19 0.37 -37.08 -16.47
CA ALA A 19 -1.00 -36.62 -16.24
C ALA A 19 -1.06 -35.56 -15.12
N LEU A 20 -1.58 -34.37 -15.42
CA LEU A 20 -1.81 -33.31 -14.44
C LEU A 20 -3.27 -33.32 -13.98
N VAL A 21 -3.51 -33.43 -12.67
CA VAL A 21 -4.87 -33.40 -12.08
C VAL A 21 -5.02 -32.20 -11.17
N THR A 22 -5.82 -31.21 -11.57
CA THR A 22 -6.05 -30.00 -10.75
C THR A 22 -7.03 -30.27 -9.62
N GLY A 23 -6.75 -29.75 -8.43
CA GLY A 23 -7.50 -30.11 -7.22
C GLY A 23 -7.39 -31.59 -6.84
N GLY A 24 -6.28 -32.26 -7.19
CA GLY A 24 -6.06 -33.71 -7.05
C GLY A 24 -6.03 -34.26 -5.61
N ALA A 25 -6.17 -33.41 -4.60
CA ALA A 25 -6.31 -33.80 -3.18
C ALA A 25 -7.78 -33.91 -2.72
N GLY A 26 -8.74 -33.33 -3.45
CA GLY A 26 -10.13 -33.21 -3.02
C GLY A 26 -11.04 -34.31 -3.60
N SER A 27 -11.60 -35.16 -2.74
CA SER A 27 -12.62 -36.18 -3.06
C SER A 27 -12.41 -36.92 -4.39
N VAL A 28 -13.14 -36.57 -5.45
CA VAL A 28 -13.03 -37.21 -6.78
C VAL A 28 -11.63 -37.04 -7.37
N GLY A 29 -11.00 -35.88 -7.19
CA GLY A 29 -9.63 -35.63 -7.65
C GLY A 29 -8.60 -36.60 -7.05
N ARG A 30 -8.77 -36.97 -5.78
CA ARG A 30 -7.93 -37.97 -5.10
C ARG A 30 -8.07 -39.36 -5.74
N VAL A 31 -9.30 -39.78 -6.03
CA VAL A 31 -9.57 -41.07 -6.68
C VAL A 31 -9.10 -41.08 -8.14
N ILE A 32 -9.19 -39.97 -8.87
CA ILE A 32 -8.62 -39.82 -10.21
C ILE A 32 -7.09 -39.97 -10.17
N VAL A 33 -6.41 -39.29 -9.25
CA VAL A 33 -4.94 -39.39 -9.07
C VAL A 33 -4.51 -40.82 -8.77
N GLU A 34 -5.19 -41.47 -7.80
CA GLU A 34 -4.91 -42.85 -7.42
C GLU A 34 -5.10 -43.82 -8.61
N ARG A 35 -6.24 -43.74 -9.32
CA ARG A 35 -6.56 -44.65 -10.44
C ARG A 35 -5.68 -44.43 -11.68
N LEU A 36 -5.24 -43.19 -11.96
CA LEU A 36 -4.27 -42.92 -13.03
C LEU A 36 -2.90 -43.52 -12.70
N ALA A 37 -2.42 -43.34 -11.46
CA ALA A 37 -1.12 -43.82 -11.01
C ALA A 37 -1.08 -45.36 -10.93
N GLU A 38 -2.13 -46.00 -10.39
CA GLU A 38 -2.33 -47.46 -10.40
C GLU A 38 -2.31 -48.08 -11.82
N ARG A 39 -2.64 -47.29 -12.84
CA ARG A 39 -2.61 -47.70 -14.26
C ARG A 39 -1.37 -47.18 -15.01
N GLY A 40 -0.31 -46.80 -14.28
CA GLY A 40 1.03 -46.58 -14.82
C GLY A 40 1.33 -45.18 -15.36
N ALA A 41 0.50 -44.17 -15.05
CA ALA A 41 0.82 -42.78 -15.32
C ALA A 41 1.78 -42.19 -14.26
N THR A 42 2.69 -41.32 -14.68
CA THR A 42 3.30 -40.30 -13.80
C THR A 42 2.24 -39.24 -13.52
N VAL A 43 1.80 -39.10 -12.27
CA VAL A 43 0.70 -38.19 -11.92
C VAL A 43 1.20 -36.95 -11.16
N LEU A 44 0.93 -35.79 -11.73
CA LEU A 44 1.15 -34.49 -11.12
C LEU A 44 -0.14 -34.08 -10.40
N LEU A 45 -0.14 -34.24 -9.08
CA LEU A 45 -1.23 -33.83 -8.19
C LEU A 45 -1.12 -32.31 -7.99
N ASN A 46 -1.94 -31.54 -8.69
CA ASN A 46 -2.04 -30.11 -8.42
C ASN A 46 -3.03 -29.82 -7.27
N CYS A 47 -2.62 -28.92 -6.37
CA CYS A 47 -3.46 -28.40 -5.29
C CYS A 47 -3.10 -26.93 -4.98
N PHE A 48 -3.91 -26.28 -4.14
CA PHE A 48 -3.71 -24.90 -3.70
C PHE A 48 -4.04 -24.77 -2.21
N HIS A 49 -5.25 -25.17 -1.84
CA HIS A 49 -5.64 -25.48 -0.45
C HIS A 49 -5.22 -26.92 -0.08
N SER A 50 -5.10 -27.20 1.22
CA SER A 50 -4.79 -28.52 1.78
C SER A 50 -3.50 -29.17 1.25
N TYR A 51 -2.44 -28.37 1.10
CA TYR A 51 -1.15 -28.79 0.53
C TYR A 51 -0.51 -29.97 1.28
N ASP A 52 -0.64 -30.03 2.61
CA ASP A 52 -0.04 -31.11 3.40
C ASP A 52 -0.81 -32.42 3.29
N SER A 53 -2.13 -32.37 3.11
CA SER A 53 -2.93 -33.55 2.76
C SER A 53 -2.60 -34.04 1.34
N ALA A 54 -2.24 -33.14 0.42
CA ALA A 54 -1.72 -33.51 -0.90
C ALA A 54 -0.33 -34.16 -0.82
N LYS A 55 0.58 -33.62 0.03
CA LYS A 55 1.90 -34.24 0.34
C LYS A 55 1.72 -35.64 0.96
N GLU A 56 0.79 -35.79 1.91
CA GLU A 56 0.47 -37.07 2.57
C GLU A 56 -0.10 -38.09 1.57
N GLN A 57 -1.07 -37.69 0.74
CA GLN A 57 -1.63 -38.54 -0.32
C GLN A 57 -0.53 -38.98 -1.31
N ALA A 58 0.32 -38.06 -1.76
CA ALA A 58 1.41 -38.40 -2.68
C ALA A 58 2.42 -39.36 -2.03
N ARG A 59 2.84 -39.13 -0.78
CA ARG A 59 3.70 -40.04 -0.02
C ARG A 59 3.09 -41.45 0.06
N GLY A 60 1.83 -41.57 0.47
CA GLY A 60 1.15 -42.87 0.56
C GLY A 60 0.95 -43.60 -0.77
N LEU A 61 0.96 -42.88 -1.91
CA LEU A 61 0.95 -43.48 -3.24
C LEU A 61 2.38 -43.87 -3.71
N VAL A 62 3.40 -43.06 -3.39
CA VAL A 62 4.81 -43.37 -3.65
C VAL A 62 5.30 -44.56 -2.81
N GLU A 63 4.87 -44.69 -1.56
CA GLU A 63 5.10 -45.86 -0.70
C GLU A 63 4.47 -47.15 -1.26
N ARG A 64 3.40 -47.02 -2.06
CA ARG A 64 2.77 -48.11 -2.83
C ARG A 64 3.47 -48.39 -4.17
N GLY A 65 4.56 -47.69 -4.48
CA GLY A 65 5.34 -47.84 -5.71
C GLY A 65 4.78 -47.09 -6.93
N LEU A 66 3.97 -46.05 -6.72
CA LEU A 66 3.34 -45.27 -7.78
C LEU A 66 4.02 -43.90 -7.97
N ASP A 67 4.24 -43.45 -9.21
CA ASP A 67 4.91 -42.18 -9.51
C ASP A 67 3.93 -41.00 -9.39
N VAL A 68 3.91 -40.36 -8.21
CA VAL A 68 3.04 -39.21 -7.90
C VAL A 68 3.84 -38.05 -7.32
N ARG A 69 3.71 -36.86 -7.92
CA ARG A 69 4.37 -35.61 -7.49
C ARG A 69 3.33 -34.55 -7.15
N VAL A 70 3.64 -33.60 -6.26
CA VAL A 70 2.71 -32.52 -5.87
C VAL A 70 3.16 -31.18 -6.43
N VAL A 71 2.27 -30.45 -7.11
CA VAL A 71 2.55 -29.13 -7.69
C VAL A 71 1.58 -28.08 -7.13
N ARG A 72 2.10 -27.07 -6.43
CA ARG A 72 1.27 -26.09 -5.70
C ARG A 72 0.95 -24.87 -6.56
N ALA A 73 -0.27 -24.77 -7.08
CA ALA A 73 -0.73 -23.63 -7.88
C ALA A 73 -2.26 -23.45 -7.82
N SER A 74 -2.72 -22.21 -7.70
CA SER A 74 -4.14 -21.87 -7.83
C SER A 74 -4.53 -21.75 -9.30
N VAL A 75 -5.45 -22.58 -9.77
CA VAL A 75 -6.02 -22.43 -11.12
C VAL A 75 -6.78 -21.11 -11.30
N ALA A 76 -7.18 -20.44 -10.21
CA ALA A 76 -7.83 -19.14 -10.25
C ALA A 76 -6.84 -17.95 -10.44
N ARG A 77 -5.53 -18.21 -10.58
CA ARG A 77 -4.49 -17.18 -10.75
C ARG A 77 -3.64 -17.47 -11.99
N PRO A 78 -3.79 -16.75 -13.12
CA PRO A 78 -3.15 -17.12 -14.39
C PRO A 78 -1.63 -17.21 -14.31
N ALA A 79 -0.96 -16.30 -13.60
CA ALA A 79 0.50 -16.34 -13.41
C ALA A 79 1.00 -17.52 -12.54
N GLN A 80 0.12 -18.18 -11.75
CA GLN A 80 0.46 -19.45 -11.08
C GLN A 80 0.22 -20.66 -11.99
N VAL A 81 -0.80 -20.59 -12.86
CA VAL A 81 -1.03 -21.60 -13.91
C VAL A 81 0.13 -21.61 -14.91
N GLU A 82 0.56 -20.44 -15.37
CA GLU A 82 1.72 -20.24 -16.25
C GLU A 82 2.98 -20.88 -15.68
N ARG A 83 3.40 -20.49 -14.46
CA ARG A 83 4.58 -21.10 -13.80
C ARG A 83 4.46 -22.61 -13.59
N MET A 84 3.27 -23.11 -13.25
CA MET A 84 3.03 -24.55 -13.15
C MET A 84 3.31 -25.26 -14.47
N PHE A 85 2.85 -24.74 -15.61
CA PHE A 85 3.13 -25.35 -16.90
C PHE A 85 4.56 -25.11 -17.40
N THR A 86 5.19 -23.97 -17.09
CA THR A 86 6.64 -23.77 -17.33
C THR A 86 7.48 -24.83 -16.61
N GLN A 87 7.26 -25.02 -15.30
CA GLN A 87 7.95 -26.04 -14.50
C GLN A 87 7.73 -27.45 -15.06
N ILE A 88 6.50 -27.78 -15.51
CA ILE A 88 6.21 -29.09 -16.14
C ILE A 88 6.94 -29.22 -17.49
N GLY A 89 7.07 -28.14 -18.25
CA GLY A 89 7.89 -28.10 -19.46
C GLY A 89 9.38 -28.36 -19.18
N GLU A 90 9.91 -27.78 -18.11
CA GLU A 90 11.31 -27.93 -17.68
C GLU A 90 11.61 -29.33 -17.10
N GLU A 91 10.75 -29.86 -16.21
CA GLU A 91 10.92 -31.18 -15.58
C GLU A 91 10.63 -32.36 -16.52
N HIS A 92 9.68 -32.20 -17.45
CA HIS A 92 9.11 -33.33 -18.20
C HIS A 92 9.11 -33.18 -19.73
N GLY A 93 9.26 -31.96 -20.27
CA GLY A 93 9.32 -31.67 -21.71
C GLY A 93 8.01 -31.91 -22.50
N ARG A 94 6.97 -32.47 -21.86
CA ARG A 94 5.64 -32.75 -22.44
C ARG A 94 4.61 -33.01 -21.35
N LEU A 95 3.35 -33.06 -21.74
CA LEU A 95 2.22 -33.56 -20.96
C LEU A 95 1.36 -34.44 -21.87
N ASP A 96 0.76 -35.52 -21.38
CA ASP A 96 -0.13 -36.36 -22.19
C ASP A 96 -1.61 -36.15 -21.81
N ILE A 97 -1.88 -35.90 -20.51
CA ILE A 97 -3.24 -35.77 -19.96
C ILE A 97 -3.35 -34.54 -19.05
N LEU A 98 -4.42 -33.78 -19.20
CA LEU A 98 -4.84 -32.71 -18.29
C LEU A 98 -6.25 -33.00 -17.76
N VAL A 99 -6.41 -33.15 -16.45
CA VAL A 99 -7.72 -33.25 -15.78
C VAL A 99 -8.00 -31.96 -15.02
N ASN A 100 -8.97 -31.19 -15.51
CA ASN A 100 -9.46 -29.98 -14.85
C ASN A 100 -10.55 -30.33 -13.83
N ASN A 101 -10.13 -30.74 -12.63
CA ASN A 101 -11.02 -31.13 -11.54
C ASN A 101 -11.16 -30.05 -10.44
N ALA A 102 -10.26 -29.08 -10.36
CA ALA A 102 -10.34 -27.98 -9.40
C ALA A 102 -11.67 -27.21 -9.53
N ALA A 103 -12.30 -26.92 -8.39
CA ALA A 103 -13.55 -26.18 -8.33
C ALA A 103 -13.67 -25.33 -7.05
N ALA A 104 -14.39 -24.22 -7.16
CA ALA A 104 -14.87 -23.40 -6.05
C ALA A 104 -16.39 -23.25 -6.13
N GLY A 105 -17.01 -22.85 -5.01
CA GLY A 105 -18.46 -22.69 -4.91
C GLY A 105 -18.95 -22.60 -3.47
N SER A 106 -20.21 -22.23 -3.27
CA SER A 106 -20.90 -22.25 -1.98
C SER A 106 -22.39 -22.49 -2.19
N PHE A 107 -23.06 -23.09 -1.19
CA PHE A 107 -24.44 -23.57 -1.29
C PHE A 107 -25.43 -22.58 -0.65
N VAL A 108 -25.48 -21.36 -1.17
CA VAL A 108 -26.18 -20.22 -0.55
C VAL A 108 -27.58 -19.96 -1.15
N PRO A 109 -28.57 -19.47 -0.36
CA PRO A 109 -29.83 -18.92 -0.86
C PRO A 109 -29.63 -17.83 -1.92
N PHE A 110 -30.68 -17.56 -2.72
CA PHE A 110 -30.62 -16.56 -3.80
C PHE A 110 -30.22 -15.16 -3.30
N ASP A 111 -30.79 -14.74 -2.17
CA ASP A 111 -30.57 -13.40 -1.58
C ASP A 111 -29.17 -13.24 -0.95
N GLU A 112 -28.39 -14.31 -0.84
CA GLU A 112 -26.99 -14.33 -0.35
C GLU A 112 -25.95 -14.38 -1.50
N ILE A 113 -26.38 -14.37 -2.76
CA ILE A 113 -25.47 -14.44 -3.92
C ILE A 113 -24.87 -13.05 -4.21
N THR A 114 -23.60 -12.87 -3.84
CA THR A 114 -22.82 -11.66 -4.20
C THR A 114 -22.06 -11.82 -5.53
N GLU A 115 -21.70 -10.69 -6.13
CA GLU A 115 -20.83 -10.66 -7.32
C GLU A 115 -19.48 -11.34 -7.03
N ASP A 116 -18.87 -11.10 -5.87
CA ASP A 116 -17.66 -11.78 -5.40
C ASP A 116 -17.80 -13.32 -5.35
N LEU A 117 -18.97 -13.83 -5.00
CA LEU A 117 -19.19 -15.28 -4.97
C LEU A 117 -19.29 -15.84 -6.40
N LEU A 118 -19.98 -15.13 -7.30
CA LEU A 118 -20.05 -15.49 -8.72
C LEU A 118 -18.66 -15.44 -9.37
N ASP A 119 -17.89 -14.38 -9.16
CA ASP A 119 -16.63 -14.16 -9.87
C ASP A 119 -15.50 -15.07 -9.36
N ARG A 120 -15.42 -15.35 -8.04
CA ARG A 120 -14.51 -16.40 -7.49
C ARG A 120 -14.87 -17.79 -7.99
N THR A 121 -16.16 -18.08 -8.15
CA THR A 121 -16.65 -19.35 -8.71
C THR A 121 -16.28 -19.46 -10.19
N TYR A 122 -16.49 -18.42 -10.99
CA TYR A 122 -16.10 -18.37 -12.41
C TYR A 122 -14.58 -18.39 -12.62
N ALA A 123 -13.80 -17.71 -11.77
CA ALA A 123 -12.35 -17.71 -11.81
C ALA A 123 -11.77 -19.12 -11.67
N THR A 124 -12.32 -19.92 -10.76
CA THR A 124 -11.88 -21.30 -10.55
C THR A 124 -12.47 -22.26 -11.59
N ASN A 125 -13.78 -22.18 -11.85
CA ASN A 125 -14.51 -23.22 -12.58
C ASN A 125 -14.51 -23.05 -14.10
N VAL A 126 -14.21 -21.85 -14.61
CA VAL A 126 -14.28 -21.52 -16.05
C VAL A 126 -12.97 -20.88 -16.54
N LYS A 127 -12.52 -19.79 -15.89
CA LYS A 127 -11.29 -19.09 -16.28
C LYS A 127 -10.06 -19.99 -16.04
N GLY A 128 -10.03 -20.74 -14.93
CA GLY A 128 -9.01 -21.75 -14.62
C GLY A 128 -8.81 -22.81 -15.72
N PRO A 129 -9.82 -23.62 -16.07
CA PRO A 129 -9.73 -24.59 -17.16
C PRO A 129 -9.31 -23.99 -18.52
N LEU A 130 -9.74 -22.77 -18.84
CA LEU A 130 -9.30 -22.04 -20.04
C LEU A 130 -7.80 -21.72 -19.99
N TRP A 131 -7.29 -21.18 -18.87
CA TRP A 131 -5.86 -20.92 -18.70
C TRP A 131 -5.06 -22.22 -18.72
N CYS A 132 -5.51 -23.26 -18.02
CA CYS A 132 -4.85 -24.56 -18.02
C CYS A 132 -4.76 -25.16 -19.43
N ALA A 133 -5.84 -25.12 -20.22
CA ALA A 133 -5.80 -25.59 -21.61
C ALA A 133 -4.86 -24.74 -22.48
N ARG A 134 -4.84 -23.41 -22.31
CA ARG A 134 -3.94 -22.50 -23.04
C ARG A 134 -2.46 -22.81 -22.77
N TYR A 135 -2.07 -22.91 -21.50
CA TYR A 135 -0.67 -23.14 -21.13
C TYR A 135 -0.23 -24.60 -21.29
N ALA A 136 -1.16 -25.57 -21.24
CA ALA A 136 -0.88 -26.96 -21.55
C ALA A 136 -0.71 -27.24 -23.06
N ARG A 137 -1.29 -26.41 -23.95
CA ARG A 137 -1.32 -26.64 -25.42
C ARG A 137 0.04 -27.06 -26.01
N PRO A 138 1.18 -26.36 -25.75
CA PRO A 138 2.46 -26.76 -26.33
C PRO A 138 2.97 -28.11 -25.81
N LEU A 139 2.71 -28.41 -24.54
CA LEU A 139 3.16 -29.64 -23.88
C LEU A 139 2.32 -30.85 -24.28
N LEU A 140 1.01 -30.64 -24.50
CA LEU A 140 0.08 -31.64 -25.04
C LEU A 140 0.35 -31.92 -26.51
N ALA A 141 0.69 -30.91 -27.32
CA ALA A 141 1.13 -31.09 -28.71
C ALA A 141 2.45 -31.89 -28.79
N ALA A 142 3.33 -31.78 -27.79
CA ALA A 142 4.57 -32.54 -27.69
C ALA A 142 4.39 -34.05 -27.40
N ALA A 143 3.15 -34.55 -27.25
CA ALA A 143 2.81 -35.96 -27.03
C ALA A 143 2.97 -36.84 -28.30
N ARG A 144 4.21 -36.86 -28.85
CA ARG A 144 4.75 -37.65 -29.98
C ARG A 144 3.78 -38.62 -30.66
N GLY A 145 2.92 -38.09 -31.54
CA GLY A 145 2.05 -38.90 -32.42
C GLY A 145 0.94 -39.70 -31.72
N ARG A 146 0.65 -39.42 -30.44
CA ARG A 146 -0.47 -40.03 -29.69
C ARG A 146 -1.62 -39.03 -29.46
N GLY A 147 -1.32 -37.73 -29.45
CA GLY A 147 -2.29 -36.67 -29.17
C GLY A 147 -2.53 -36.48 -27.67
N GLY A 148 -2.82 -35.23 -27.27
CA GLY A 148 -3.14 -34.90 -25.88
C GLY A 148 -4.60 -35.16 -25.53
N SER A 149 -4.91 -35.38 -24.24
CA SER A 149 -6.30 -35.42 -23.77
C SER A 149 -6.54 -34.44 -22.62
N VAL A 150 -7.58 -33.62 -22.74
CA VAL A 150 -8.08 -32.71 -21.70
C VAL A 150 -9.45 -33.18 -21.25
N VAL A 151 -9.62 -33.42 -19.94
CA VAL A 151 -10.89 -33.83 -19.33
C VAL A 151 -11.32 -32.81 -18.28
N ASN A 152 -12.42 -32.10 -18.55
CA ASN A 152 -13.02 -31.14 -17.65
C ASN A 152 -14.04 -31.84 -16.73
N VAL A 153 -13.93 -31.70 -15.41
CA VAL A 153 -14.89 -32.31 -14.47
C VAL A 153 -16.04 -31.35 -14.21
N SER A 154 -17.23 -31.74 -14.66
CA SER A 154 -18.49 -31.03 -14.47
C SER A 154 -19.27 -31.60 -13.26
N SER A 155 -20.55 -31.28 -13.15
CA SER A 155 -21.47 -31.81 -12.13
C SER A 155 -22.91 -31.78 -12.64
N LEU A 156 -23.80 -32.53 -11.98
CA LEU A 156 -25.24 -32.53 -12.23
C LEU A 156 -25.85 -31.12 -12.39
N GLY A 157 -25.34 -30.12 -11.65
CA GLY A 157 -25.80 -28.73 -11.69
C GLY A 157 -25.63 -28.01 -13.04
N ALA A 158 -24.95 -28.60 -14.01
CA ALA A 158 -24.91 -28.11 -15.38
C ALA A 158 -26.16 -28.48 -16.21
N VAL A 159 -26.89 -29.53 -15.81
CA VAL A 159 -28.04 -30.10 -16.53
C VAL A 159 -29.32 -30.22 -15.71
N THR A 160 -29.25 -30.12 -14.37
CA THR A 160 -30.41 -29.91 -13.50
C THR A 160 -30.15 -28.74 -12.55
N THR A 161 -31.21 -28.19 -11.95
CA THR A 161 -31.16 -26.95 -11.16
C THR A 161 -31.51 -27.18 -9.68
N PRO A 162 -30.61 -27.80 -8.88
CA PRO A 162 -30.81 -27.93 -7.45
C PRO A 162 -30.79 -26.56 -6.76
N ALA A 163 -31.58 -26.41 -5.70
CA ALA A 163 -31.66 -25.18 -4.90
C ALA A 163 -30.29 -24.81 -4.30
N ASN A 164 -30.09 -23.51 -4.08
CA ASN A 164 -28.87 -22.91 -3.51
C ASN A 164 -27.56 -23.20 -4.27
N TYR A 165 -27.62 -23.74 -5.49
CA TYR A 165 -26.44 -24.15 -6.27
C TYR A 165 -26.10 -23.20 -7.44
N LEU A 166 -26.78 -22.05 -7.55
CA LEU A 166 -26.76 -21.20 -8.75
C LEU A 166 -25.33 -20.82 -9.22
N PRO A 167 -24.42 -20.29 -8.37
CA PRO A 167 -23.06 -19.95 -8.82
C PRO A 167 -22.33 -21.15 -9.42
N VAL A 168 -22.47 -22.32 -8.79
CA VAL A 168 -21.74 -23.53 -9.17
C VAL A 168 -22.34 -24.14 -10.44
N GLY A 169 -23.65 -24.35 -10.48
CA GLY A 169 -24.35 -24.93 -11.62
C GLY A 169 -24.15 -24.13 -12.91
N VAL A 170 -24.35 -22.80 -12.85
CA VAL A 170 -24.14 -21.91 -13.99
C VAL A 170 -22.68 -21.93 -14.46
N SER A 171 -21.71 -21.93 -13.55
CA SER A 171 -20.29 -22.05 -13.91
C SER A 171 -19.93 -23.42 -14.53
N LYS A 172 -20.59 -24.51 -14.14
CA LYS A 172 -20.36 -25.85 -14.72
C LYS A 172 -21.04 -26.00 -16.08
N ALA A 173 -22.22 -25.41 -16.30
CA ALA A 173 -22.80 -25.28 -17.63
C ALA A 173 -21.89 -24.46 -18.57
N ALA A 174 -21.27 -23.39 -18.08
CA ALA A 174 -20.27 -22.62 -18.82
C ALA A 174 -18.99 -23.43 -19.11
N LEU A 175 -18.55 -24.31 -18.20
CA LEU A 175 -17.44 -25.24 -18.43
C LEU A 175 -17.75 -26.29 -19.51
N GLU A 176 -18.97 -26.84 -19.55
CA GLU A 176 -19.40 -27.75 -20.62
C GLU A 176 -19.51 -27.04 -21.98
N ALA A 177 -19.89 -25.76 -22.00
CA ALA A 177 -19.83 -24.92 -23.20
C ALA A 177 -18.37 -24.67 -23.65
N LEU A 178 -17.50 -24.24 -22.74
CA LEU A 178 -16.07 -24.04 -22.98
C LEU A 178 -15.39 -25.30 -23.52
N THR A 179 -15.78 -26.48 -23.02
CA THR A 179 -15.29 -27.79 -23.49
C THR A 179 -15.51 -27.99 -24.99
N ARG A 180 -16.67 -27.59 -25.52
CA ARG A 180 -16.98 -27.69 -26.96
C ARG A 180 -16.13 -26.77 -27.82
N TYR A 181 -15.87 -25.54 -27.36
CA TYR A 181 -15.00 -24.61 -28.09
C TYR A 181 -13.54 -25.05 -28.05
N LEU A 182 -13.00 -25.40 -26.88
CA LEU A 182 -11.63 -25.93 -26.76
C LEU A 182 -11.41 -27.20 -27.59
N ALA A 183 -12.43 -28.05 -27.74
CA ALA A 183 -12.37 -29.24 -28.59
C ALA A 183 -12.26 -28.95 -30.09
N ALA A 184 -12.70 -27.77 -30.54
CA ALA A 184 -12.52 -27.30 -31.92
C ALA A 184 -11.18 -26.58 -32.07
N GLU A 185 -10.88 -25.62 -31.18
CA GLU A 185 -9.67 -24.78 -31.21
C GLU A 185 -8.35 -25.56 -31.04
N LEU A 186 -8.38 -26.71 -30.37
CA LEU A 186 -7.19 -27.54 -30.10
C LEU A 186 -7.13 -28.83 -30.97
N ALA A 187 -8.08 -29.01 -31.89
CA ALA A 187 -8.11 -30.17 -32.78
C ALA A 187 -6.91 -30.21 -33.75
N GLU A 188 -6.38 -29.05 -34.14
CA GLU A 188 -5.22 -28.93 -35.05
C GLU A 188 -3.94 -29.53 -34.45
N ASP A 189 -3.77 -29.46 -33.13
CA ASP A 189 -2.65 -30.07 -32.39
C ASP A 189 -2.91 -31.54 -32.00
N LEU A 190 -3.98 -32.15 -32.53
CA LEU A 190 -4.46 -33.48 -32.16
C LEU A 190 -4.80 -33.62 -30.65
N ILE A 191 -5.24 -32.54 -30.01
CA ILE A 191 -5.66 -32.54 -28.61
C ILE A 191 -7.18 -32.76 -28.53
N ARG A 192 -7.60 -33.83 -27.85
CA ARG A 192 -9.02 -34.11 -27.55
C ARG A 192 -9.42 -33.35 -26.29
N VAL A 193 -10.62 -32.75 -26.28
CA VAL A 193 -11.15 -32.05 -25.10
C VAL A 193 -12.56 -32.53 -24.82
N ASN A 194 -12.81 -33.09 -23.63
CA ASN A 194 -14.11 -33.63 -23.24
C ASN A 194 -14.47 -33.22 -21.80
N ALA A 195 -15.72 -33.44 -21.41
CA ALA A 195 -16.17 -33.27 -20.04
C ALA A 195 -16.72 -34.59 -19.45
N ALA A 196 -16.42 -34.83 -18.19
CA ALA A 196 -17.02 -35.88 -17.38
C ALA A 196 -17.99 -35.23 -16.39
N SER A 197 -19.25 -35.66 -16.38
CA SER A 197 -20.29 -35.15 -15.49
C SER A 197 -20.94 -36.31 -14.74
N CYS A 198 -21.49 -36.06 -13.55
CA CYS A 198 -22.04 -37.09 -12.68
C CYS A 198 -23.39 -36.67 -12.09
N GLY A 199 -24.15 -37.65 -11.59
CA GLY A 199 -25.26 -37.41 -10.65
C GLY A 199 -24.75 -36.94 -9.28
N LEU A 200 -25.64 -36.90 -8.29
CA LEU A 200 -25.23 -36.64 -6.90
C LEU A 200 -24.29 -37.74 -6.40
N ILE A 201 -23.09 -37.35 -5.97
CA ILE A 201 -22.10 -38.25 -5.38
C ILE A 201 -22.20 -38.16 -3.85
N ASP A 202 -22.16 -39.32 -3.17
CA ASP A 202 -21.98 -39.38 -1.72
C ASP A 202 -20.53 -39.04 -1.35
N ASN A 203 -20.29 -37.79 -0.96
CA ASN A 203 -19.01 -37.28 -0.49
C ASN A 203 -19.21 -36.02 0.39
N PRO A 204 -18.15 -35.49 1.04
CA PRO A 204 -18.26 -34.30 1.89
C PRO A 204 -18.72 -33.02 1.19
N VAL A 205 -18.67 -32.95 -0.15
CA VAL A 205 -19.18 -31.81 -0.93
C VAL A 205 -20.68 -31.94 -1.18
N GLY A 206 -21.18 -33.15 -1.43
CA GLY A 206 -22.62 -33.44 -1.47
C GLY A 206 -23.30 -33.14 -0.14
N GLN A 207 -22.63 -33.48 0.97
CA GLN A 207 -23.11 -33.21 2.34
C GLN A 207 -23.28 -31.71 2.68
N MET A 208 -22.84 -30.79 1.80
CA MET A 208 -23.07 -29.35 1.94
C MET A 208 -24.43 -28.88 1.38
N PHE A 209 -25.22 -29.74 0.72
CA PHE A 209 -26.58 -29.38 0.31
C PHE A 209 -27.50 -29.17 1.53
N PRO A 210 -28.32 -28.09 1.58
CA PRO A 210 -29.10 -27.71 2.77
C PRO A 210 -30.23 -28.67 3.17
N ASP A 211 -30.52 -29.68 2.36
CA ASP A 211 -31.22 -30.91 2.78
C ASP A 211 -30.58 -32.12 2.09
N PHE A 212 -29.32 -32.42 2.40
CA PHE A 212 -28.63 -33.57 1.79
C PHE A 212 -29.36 -34.89 2.03
N ALA A 213 -30.08 -35.05 3.15
CA ALA A 213 -30.82 -36.27 3.45
C ALA A 213 -32.03 -36.47 2.50
N GLY A 214 -32.91 -35.48 2.39
CA GLY A 214 -34.07 -35.53 1.50
C GLY A 214 -33.67 -35.48 0.02
N VAL A 215 -32.68 -34.66 -0.35
CA VAL A 215 -32.14 -34.62 -1.72
C VAL A 215 -31.51 -35.97 -2.10
N SER A 216 -30.80 -36.64 -1.18
CA SER A 216 -30.27 -37.99 -1.42
C SER A 216 -31.36 -39.04 -1.56
N ALA A 217 -32.36 -39.06 -0.66
CA ALA A 217 -33.48 -40.00 -0.72
C ALA A 217 -34.28 -39.84 -2.02
N ASN A 218 -34.59 -38.60 -2.41
CA ASN A 218 -35.27 -38.28 -3.66
C ASN A 218 -34.43 -38.67 -4.89
N THR A 219 -33.12 -38.44 -4.86
CA THR A 219 -32.21 -38.86 -5.94
C THR A 219 -32.18 -40.38 -6.08
N VAL A 220 -32.06 -41.11 -4.97
CA VAL A 220 -32.10 -42.59 -4.94
C VAL A 220 -33.42 -43.13 -5.49
N ALA A 221 -34.56 -42.53 -5.13
CA ALA A 221 -35.88 -42.96 -5.61
C ALA A 221 -36.12 -42.63 -7.10
N ALA A 222 -35.62 -41.49 -7.59
CA ALA A 222 -35.75 -41.08 -8.98
C ALA A 222 -34.82 -41.85 -9.93
N THR A 223 -33.61 -42.18 -9.48
CA THR A 223 -32.56 -42.83 -10.27
C THR A 223 -32.86 -44.32 -10.48
N PRO A 224 -32.98 -44.83 -11.72
CA PRO A 224 -33.26 -46.25 -11.98
C PRO A 224 -32.29 -47.23 -11.31
N LEU A 225 -31.01 -46.88 -11.14
CA LEU A 225 -30.03 -47.72 -10.44
C LEU A 225 -30.17 -47.72 -8.90
N SER A 226 -31.15 -47.00 -8.34
CA SER A 226 -31.51 -47.02 -6.90
C SER A 226 -30.34 -46.74 -5.93
N ARG A 227 -29.40 -45.88 -6.33
CA ARG A 227 -28.23 -45.47 -5.53
C ARG A 227 -27.74 -44.07 -5.92
N LEU A 228 -26.96 -43.46 -5.03
CA LEU A 228 -26.11 -42.31 -5.38
C LEU A 228 -24.89 -42.75 -6.19
N GLY A 229 -24.26 -41.77 -6.86
CA GLY A 229 -22.93 -41.94 -7.43
C GLY A 229 -21.85 -42.04 -6.34
N ARG A 230 -20.72 -42.64 -6.68
CA ARG A 230 -19.50 -42.68 -5.87
C ARG A 230 -18.37 -41.94 -6.59
N PRO A 231 -17.32 -41.46 -5.89
CA PRO A 231 -16.16 -40.86 -6.53
C PRO A 231 -15.53 -41.73 -7.63
N GLU A 232 -15.57 -43.06 -7.47
CA GLU A 232 -15.07 -44.03 -8.45
C GLU A 232 -15.88 -44.04 -9.76
N ASP A 233 -17.21 -43.85 -9.70
CA ASP A 233 -18.06 -43.86 -10.90
C ASP A 233 -17.66 -42.74 -11.87
N LEU A 234 -17.38 -41.54 -11.32
CA LEU A 234 -16.92 -40.39 -12.10
C LEU A 234 -15.44 -40.52 -12.49
N ALA A 235 -14.58 -41.06 -11.61
CA ALA A 235 -13.18 -41.30 -11.93
C ALA A 235 -13.01 -42.25 -13.13
N GLU A 236 -13.79 -43.32 -13.22
CA GLU A 236 -13.75 -44.24 -14.37
C GLU A 236 -14.19 -43.58 -15.69
N VAL A 237 -15.14 -42.64 -15.66
CA VAL A 237 -15.50 -41.82 -16.84
C VAL A 237 -14.34 -40.88 -17.22
N VAL A 238 -13.69 -40.24 -16.25
CA VAL A 238 -12.52 -39.39 -16.49
C VAL A 238 -11.37 -40.20 -17.12
N LEU A 239 -11.08 -41.38 -16.58
CA LEU A 239 -10.06 -42.27 -17.13
C LEU A 239 -10.41 -42.77 -18.55
N PHE A 240 -11.67 -43.13 -18.81
CA PHE A 240 -12.11 -43.49 -20.16
C PHE A 240 -11.90 -42.34 -21.17
N LEU A 241 -12.23 -41.10 -20.80
CA LEU A 241 -12.01 -39.92 -21.64
C LEU A 241 -10.51 -39.56 -21.81
N ALA A 242 -9.68 -39.88 -20.81
CA ALA A 242 -8.24 -39.71 -20.88
C ALA A 242 -7.54 -40.76 -21.77
N SER A 243 -8.06 -42.00 -21.86
CA SER A 243 -7.41 -43.10 -22.59
C SER A 243 -7.80 -43.20 -24.08
N GLU A 244 -7.03 -43.99 -24.86
CA GLU A 244 -7.28 -44.19 -26.31
C GLU A 244 -8.62 -44.86 -26.61
N ARG A 245 -9.27 -45.47 -25.61
CA ARG A 245 -10.60 -46.07 -25.74
C ARG A 245 -11.68 -45.04 -26.08
N SER A 246 -11.41 -43.75 -25.85
CA SER A 246 -12.22 -42.61 -26.28
C SER A 246 -11.59 -41.81 -27.42
N GLY A 247 -10.62 -42.37 -28.17
CA GLY A 247 -9.89 -41.68 -29.23
C GLY A 247 -10.76 -41.05 -30.33
N TRP A 248 -11.99 -41.53 -30.52
CA TRP A 248 -13.00 -40.95 -31.44
C TRP A 248 -14.04 -40.05 -30.74
N VAL A 249 -13.71 -39.54 -29.54
CA VAL A 249 -14.58 -38.68 -28.72
C VAL A 249 -13.84 -37.37 -28.42
N THR A 250 -14.40 -36.26 -28.90
CA THR A 250 -13.98 -34.89 -28.56
C THR A 250 -15.20 -33.97 -28.55
N GLY A 251 -15.16 -32.91 -27.76
CA GLY A 251 -16.25 -31.94 -27.54
C GLY A 251 -17.45 -32.49 -26.76
N GLN A 252 -17.40 -33.74 -26.27
CA GLN A 252 -18.56 -34.38 -25.65
C GLN A 252 -18.55 -34.22 -24.14
N THR A 253 -19.75 -34.20 -23.55
CA THR A 253 -19.95 -34.39 -22.11
C THR A 253 -20.51 -35.78 -21.87
N VAL A 254 -19.80 -36.62 -21.12
CA VAL A 254 -20.29 -37.96 -20.73
C VAL A 254 -20.87 -37.87 -19.32
N LEU A 255 -22.15 -38.17 -19.18
CA LEU A 255 -22.90 -38.11 -17.93
C LEU A 255 -23.01 -39.51 -17.28
N ALA A 256 -22.61 -39.62 -16.02
CA ALA A 256 -22.79 -40.81 -15.17
C ALA A 256 -23.66 -40.46 -13.94
N ASP A 257 -24.98 -40.49 -14.14
CA ASP A 257 -26.00 -40.11 -13.15
C ASP A 257 -26.91 -41.28 -12.71
N GLY A 258 -26.63 -42.49 -13.19
CA GLY A 258 -27.46 -43.67 -12.96
C GLY A 258 -28.84 -43.64 -13.65
N GLY A 259 -29.07 -42.69 -14.57
CA GLY A 259 -30.34 -42.47 -15.26
C GLY A 259 -31.28 -41.49 -14.57
N LEU A 260 -30.80 -40.62 -13.69
CA LEU A 260 -31.58 -39.55 -13.05
C LEU A 260 -32.23 -38.61 -14.09
N THR A 261 -31.51 -38.22 -15.14
CA THR A 261 -31.99 -37.38 -16.25
C THR A 261 -32.98 -38.09 -17.18
N LEU A 262 -33.26 -39.39 -16.97
CA LEU A 262 -34.40 -40.06 -17.62
C LEU A 262 -35.75 -39.63 -17.01
N LEU A 263 -35.74 -38.84 -15.93
CA LEU A 263 -36.92 -38.30 -15.24
C LEU A 263 -37.96 -39.38 -14.87
N ARG A 264 -37.48 -40.59 -14.55
CA ARG A 264 -38.32 -41.78 -14.34
C ARG A 264 -39.43 -41.55 -13.33
N SER A 265 -39.16 -40.87 -12.21
CA SER A 265 -40.16 -40.56 -11.19
C SER A 265 -41.31 -39.68 -11.69
N ALA A 266 -41.06 -38.80 -12.67
CA ALA A 266 -42.07 -37.94 -13.29
C ALA A 266 -42.78 -38.63 -14.47
N MET A 267 -42.03 -39.38 -15.30
CA MET A 267 -42.54 -40.00 -16.53
C MET A 267 -43.12 -41.42 -16.33
N SER A 268 -42.85 -42.05 -15.18
CA SER A 268 -43.22 -43.43 -14.84
C SER A 268 -43.18 -43.62 -13.31
N PRO A 269 -44.13 -43.03 -12.57
CA PRO A 269 -44.12 -43.03 -11.10
C PRO A 269 -44.11 -44.45 -10.50
N PRO A 270 -43.62 -44.61 -9.25
CA PRO A 270 -43.50 -45.93 -8.61
C PRO A 270 -44.82 -46.71 -8.58
N ARG A 271 -44.76 -48.04 -8.75
CA ARG A 271 -45.95 -48.92 -8.67
C ARG A 271 -46.71 -48.82 -7.35
N GLU A 272 -46.03 -48.43 -6.27
CA GLU A 272 -46.64 -48.20 -4.96
C GLU A 272 -47.56 -46.95 -4.97
N ALA A 273 -47.23 -45.92 -5.76
CA ALA A 273 -48.12 -44.78 -5.99
C ALA A 273 -49.32 -45.16 -6.87
N ALA A 274 -49.16 -46.11 -7.80
CA ALA A 274 -50.29 -46.64 -8.58
C ALA A 274 -51.26 -47.44 -7.69
N ALA A 275 -50.76 -48.23 -6.74
CA ALA A 275 -51.60 -48.96 -5.77
C ALA A 275 -52.40 -48.01 -4.85
N ALA A 276 -51.90 -46.79 -4.59
CA ALA A 276 -52.65 -45.75 -3.89
C ALA A 276 -53.74 -45.07 -4.74
N LEU A 277 -53.75 -45.29 -6.07
CA LEU A 277 -54.68 -44.66 -7.02
C LEU A 277 -55.80 -45.59 -7.51
N GLU A 278 -55.72 -46.90 -7.27
CA GLU A 278 -56.79 -47.87 -7.63
C GLU A 278 -58.11 -47.66 -6.86
N GLY A 279 -58.16 -46.72 -5.90
CA GLY A 279 -59.34 -46.40 -5.09
C GLY A 279 -60.14 -45.15 -5.50
N VAL A 280 -59.81 -44.45 -6.59
CA VAL A 280 -60.43 -43.15 -6.94
C VAL A 280 -60.96 -43.12 -8.38
N GLU A 281 -62.27 -42.97 -8.57
CA GLU A 281 -62.86 -42.87 -9.91
C GLU A 281 -62.57 -41.53 -10.62
N PRO A 282 -62.39 -41.54 -11.95
CA PRO A 282 -62.02 -40.35 -12.72
C PRO A 282 -63.23 -39.46 -13.05
N ARG A 283 -63.22 -38.21 -12.59
CA ARG A 283 -64.10 -37.16 -13.14
C ARG A 283 -63.44 -36.49 -14.35
N ALA A 284 -64.06 -36.67 -15.51
CA ALA A 284 -63.58 -36.15 -16.77
C ALA A 284 -63.98 -34.67 -17.01
N GLY A 285 -63.19 -33.97 -17.83
CA GLY A 285 -63.65 -32.81 -18.60
C GLY A 285 -63.37 -31.44 -18.00
N LEU A 286 -62.17 -30.90 -18.27
CA LEU A 286 -61.96 -29.44 -18.37
C LEU A 286 -61.16 -29.15 -19.65
N THR A 287 -61.78 -28.43 -20.58
CA THR A 287 -61.15 -27.85 -21.78
C THR A 287 -60.99 -26.34 -21.60
N ALA A 288 -60.18 -25.71 -22.47
CA ALA A 288 -59.52 -24.42 -22.25
C ALA A 288 -60.40 -23.15 -22.35
N ASP A 289 -61.68 -23.21 -21.94
CA ASP A 289 -62.69 -22.16 -22.18
C ASP A 289 -63.36 -21.62 -20.90
N THR A 290 -62.85 -21.97 -19.72
CA THR A 290 -63.37 -21.47 -18.43
C THR A 290 -62.44 -20.43 -17.80
N LEU A 291 -63.04 -19.40 -17.19
CA LEU A 291 -62.40 -18.30 -16.44
C LEU A 291 -61.72 -17.18 -17.26
N ARG A 292 -62.44 -16.65 -18.28
CA ARG A 292 -62.38 -15.21 -18.59
C ARG A 292 -63.62 -14.48 -18.05
N GLY A 293 -63.41 -13.46 -17.22
CA GLY A 293 -64.35 -12.33 -17.05
C GLY A 293 -65.37 -12.40 -15.90
N ALA A 294 -65.06 -11.70 -14.80
CA ALA A 294 -65.97 -10.75 -14.12
C ALA A 294 -65.22 -10.05 -12.94
N PRO A 295 -65.21 -8.69 -12.86
CA PRO A 295 -64.72 -7.96 -11.70
C PRO A 295 -65.86 -7.30 -10.88
N ALA A 296 -65.56 -6.92 -9.63
CA ALA A 296 -66.03 -5.72 -8.89
C ALA A 296 -66.26 -5.97 -7.38
N ASP A 297 -65.96 -4.91 -6.60
CA ASP A 297 -66.49 -4.54 -5.28
C ASP A 297 -66.34 -5.48 -4.07
N LEU A 298 -65.34 -5.17 -3.24
CA LEU A 298 -65.48 -5.18 -1.77
C LEU A 298 -64.51 -4.17 -1.13
N VAL A 299 -65.06 -3.09 -0.57
CA VAL A 299 -64.35 -1.98 0.09
C VAL A 299 -64.90 -1.82 1.51
N ILE A 300 -64.02 -1.75 2.52
CA ILE A 300 -64.23 -0.96 3.76
C ILE A 300 -62.86 -0.44 4.24
N ASP A 301 -62.85 0.81 4.72
CA ASP A 301 -61.82 1.40 5.59
C ASP A 301 -62.50 1.94 6.87
N GLY A 302 -61.74 2.04 7.96
CA GLY A 302 -61.99 2.97 9.08
C GLY A 302 -63.05 2.63 10.14
N SER A 303 -62.62 2.05 11.29
CA SER A 303 -62.98 2.56 12.63
C SER A 303 -62.29 1.84 13.82
N ALA A 304 -61.46 2.59 14.55
CA ALA A 304 -61.10 2.52 15.98
C ALA A 304 -60.84 1.17 16.74
N GLU A 305 -59.58 1.01 17.18
CA GLU A 305 -59.04 0.32 18.40
C GLU A 305 -59.42 -1.15 18.73
N PRO A 306 -58.42 -1.97 19.08
CA PRO A 306 -58.09 -2.11 20.52
C PRO A 306 -56.60 -2.01 20.90
N ARG A 307 -56.38 -1.54 22.13
CA ARG A 307 -55.12 -1.28 22.85
C ARG A 307 -54.16 -2.49 22.99
N ILE A 308 -52.85 -2.22 23.11
CA ILE A 308 -51.85 -3.16 23.64
C ILE A 308 -50.91 -2.45 24.65
N GLU A 309 -51.28 -2.44 25.93
CA GLU A 309 -50.48 -2.15 27.13
C GLU A 309 -51.22 -2.76 28.36
N THR A 310 -50.63 -3.28 29.44
CA THR A 310 -49.22 -3.55 29.81
C THR A 310 -49.12 -4.53 31.01
N ARG A 311 -48.17 -5.49 30.92
CA ARG A 311 -47.19 -5.91 31.97
C ARG A 311 -47.65 -6.56 33.32
N ALA A 312 -46.64 -7.16 34.00
CA ALA A 312 -46.63 -7.75 35.37
C ALA A 312 -47.38 -9.10 35.52
N ASP A 313 -46.87 -10.15 36.20
CA ASP A 313 -45.65 -10.34 37.04
C ASP A 313 -45.41 -11.89 37.25
N LEU A 314 -44.37 -12.49 37.89
CA LEU A 314 -43.19 -12.10 38.70
C LEU A 314 -42.12 -13.24 38.67
N VAL A 315 -40.90 -13.02 39.22
CA VAL A 315 -39.94 -13.96 39.93
C VAL A 315 -39.88 -15.46 39.52
N ALA A 316 -38.82 -15.94 38.84
CA ALA A 316 -37.53 -16.49 39.36
C ALA A 316 -37.62 -17.95 39.93
N GLU A 317 -36.59 -18.74 40.26
CA GLU A 317 -35.12 -18.57 40.42
C GLU A 317 -34.42 -19.97 40.39
N ALA A 318 -33.19 -20.14 39.86
CA ALA A 318 -32.30 -21.29 40.14
C ALA A 318 -30.85 -21.14 39.59
N SER A 319 -29.85 -21.65 40.32
CA SER A 319 -28.40 -21.54 40.05
C SER A 319 -27.78 -22.76 39.32
N PRO A 320 -26.56 -22.67 38.76
CA PRO A 320 -25.86 -23.78 38.10
C PRO A 320 -24.99 -24.67 39.03
N GLY A 321 -24.74 -25.92 38.61
CA GLY A 321 -23.78 -26.88 39.19
C GLY A 321 -24.24 -28.35 39.02
N GLU A 322 -23.41 -29.39 39.09
CA GLU A 322 -21.93 -29.50 38.98
C GLU A 322 -21.53 -30.99 38.76
N VAL A 323 -20.33 -31.27 38.21
CA VAL A 323 -19.59 -32.58 38.22
C VAL A 323 -20.24 -33.77 37.45
N THR A 324 -19.55 -34.35 36.44
CA THR A 324 -18.60 -35.49 36.58
C THR A 324 -17.47 -35.51 35.51
N LYS A 325 -16.46 -36.39 35.68
CA LYS A 325 -15.09 -36.41 35.06
C LYS A 325 -14.54 -37.86 35.03
N PRO A 326 -13.30 -38.16 34.53
CA PRO A 326 -12.42 -37.49 33.54
C PRO A 326 -12.31 -38.42 32.29
N PRO A 327 -11.16 -38.93 31.71
CA PRO A 327 -9.70 -38.63 31.80
C PRO A 327 -9.29 -37.29 31.14
N ALA A 328 -8.04 -36.79 31.04
CA ALA A 328 -6.67 -37.14 31.50
C ALA A 328 -5.75 -37.92 30.52
N GLY A 329 -4.49 -37.52 30.23
CA GLY A 329 -3.68 -36.35 30.66
C GLY A 329 -2.73 -35.86 29.52
N PHE A 330 -1.62 -35.14 29.71
CA PHE A 330 -0.86 -34.81 30.93
C PHE A 330 0.11 -33.60 30.68
N VAL A 331 0.06 -32.54 31.50
CA VAL A 331 1.17 -31.59 31.75
C VAL A 331 1.04 -31.09 33.19
N ALA A 332 2.15 -30.93 33.92
CA ALA A 332 2.16 -30.43 35.30
C ALA A 332 2.83 -29.05 35.41
N LYS A 333 2.34 -28.21 36.33
CA LYS A 333 2.96 -26.92 36.71
C LYS A 333 2.70 -26.68 38.19
N ALA A 334 3.60 -25.97 38.88
CA ALA A 334 3.48 -25.63 40.29
C ALA A 334 3.41 -24.11 40.52
N ARG A 335 2.64 -23.72 41.55
CA ARG A 335 2.68 -22.45 42.31
C ARG A 335 2.70 -22.83 43.81
N PRO A 336 3.07 -21.92 44.73
CA PRO A 336 2.13 -20.94 45.29
C PRO A 336 2.81 -19.57 45.57
N ASP A 337 2.24 -18.58 46.27
CA ASP A 337 0.94 -17.89 46.16
C ASP A 337 1.09 -16.52 46.88
N VAL A 338 0.12 -15.61 46.78
CA VAL A 338 0.15 -14.28 47.44
C VAL A 338 -1.09 -14.07 48.31
N VAL A 339 -0.89 -13.49 49.50
CA VAL A 339 -1.95 -13.16 50.47
C VAL A 339 -2.10 -11.64 50.58
N THR A 340 -3.34 -11.15 50.67
CA THR A 340 -3.67 -9.72 50.82
C THR A 340 -3.95 -9.34 52.28
N GLY A 341 -3.76 -8.07 52.62
CA GLY A 341 -4.01 -7.49 53.95
C GLY A 341 -4.55 -6.06 53.86
N THR A 342 -5.28 -5.61 54.89
CA THR A 342 -6.15 -4.42 54.84
C THR A 342 -5.65 -3.19 55.60
N ARG A 343 -6.34 -2.06 55.35
CA ARG A 343 -6.06 -0.69 55.85
C ARG A 343 -5.75 -0.59 57.36
N LEU A 344 -4.81 0.31 57.67
CA LEU A 344 -4.91 1.31 58.74
C LEU A 344 -4.12 2.56 58.29
N GLY A 345 -4.36 3.73 58.89
CA GLY A 345 -3.71 4.97 58.48
C GLY A 345 -3.44 5.92 59.64
N ARG A 346 -2.50 6.87 59.44
CA ARG A 346 -2.29 8.02 60.33
C ARG A 346 -1.49 9.13 59.64
N GLU A 347 -1.53 10.31 60.25
CA GLU A 347 -0.92 11.55 59.77
C GLU A 347 0.56 11.71 60.19
N ALA A 348 1.16 12.77 59.66
CA ALA A 348 2.06 13.72 60.34
C ALA A 348 3.57 13.74 60.01
N GLN A 349 4.00 14.97 59.69
CA GLN A 349 5.28 15.62 60.02
C GLN A 349 6.59 15.13 59.39
N ALA A 350 7.22 16.06 58.67
CA ALA A 350 8.68 16.11 58.47
C ALA A 350 9.37 16.76 59.69
N PRO A 351 10.68 16.52 59.86
CA PRO A 351 11.60 17.51 60.40
C PRO A 351 12.74 17.86 59.42
N ALA A 352 13.48 18.93 59.70
CA ALA A 352 14.57 19.47 58.86
C ALA A 352 15.93 19.49 59.59
N GLY A 353 17.02 19.70 58.83
CA GLY A 353 18.40 19.84 59.32
C GLY A 353 19.42 19.23 58.34
N ALA A 354 20.26 19.93 57.55
CA ALA A 354 20.75 21.32 57.41
C ALA A 354 22.21 21.56 57.91
N SER A 355 22.90 22.51 57.25
CA SER A 355 24.34 22.89 57.37
C SER A 355 25.31 21.84 56.78
N ALA A 356 26.49 22.17 56.23
CA ALA A 356 27.27 23.43 56.07
C ALA A 356 28.22 23.30 54.85
N ASP A 357 28.90 24.31 54.26
CA ASP A 357 28.71 25.78 54.13
C ASP A 357 29.83 26.32 53.16
N SER A 358 29.80 27.62 52.81
CA SER A 358 30.76 28.43 52.02
C SER A 358 30.74 28.29 50.48
N GLY A 359 30.84 29.37 49.69
CA GLY A 359 30.81 30.80 50.08
C GLY A 359 31.05 31.79 48.92
N ALA A 360 30.90 33.10 49.21
CA ALA A 360 31.29 34.29 48.40
C ALA A 360 30.44 34.70 47.16
N GLN A 361 29.39 35.50 47.42
CA GLN A 361 29.07 36.84 46.86
C GLN A 361 29.84 37.41 45.63
N PRO A 362 29.18 38.23 44.77
CA PRO A 362 28.87 39.63 45.12
C PRO A 362 27.45 40.15 44.75
N LEU A 363 27.23 41.46 44.94
CA LEU A 363 25.93 42.16 44.96
C LEU A 363 25.78 43.25 43.88
N ALA A 364 24.55 43.41 43.40
CA ALA A 364 23.81 44.63 42.97
C ALA A 364 24.53 45.86 42.36
N GLY A 365 23.97 46.41 41.27
CA GLY A 365 24.29 47.75 40.73
C GLY A 365 23.19 48.29 39.80
N ASN A 366 22.52 49.38 40.19
CA ASN A 366 21.26 49.86 39.60
C ASN A 366 21.43 51.15 38.75
N ALA A 367 20.36 51.53 38.03
CA ALA A 367 20.01 52.86 37.52
C ALA A 367 20.56 53.35 36.14
N ALA A 368 19.80 54.28 35.55
CA ALA A 368 19.96 54.80 34.19
C ALA A 368 20.05 56.34 34.11
N LYS A 369 20.64 56.84 33.01
CA LYS A 369 20.66 58.23 32.43
C LYS A 369 21.67 58.23 31.26
N ALA A 370 21.67 59.09 30.24
CA ALA A 370 20.67 59.96 29.59
C ALA A 370 21.32 60.54 28.29
N ARG A 371 20.51 61.11 27.36
CA ARG A 371 20.95 61.87 26.15
C ARG A 371 21.49 63.29 26.52
N PRO A 372 21.92 64.24 25.64
CA PRO A 372 21.82 64.31 24.15
C PRO A 372 22.99 64.97 23.34
N GLY A 373 22.82 65.13 22.02
CA GLY A 373 23.60 66.00 21.10
C GLY A 373 23.74 65.38 19.67
N VAL A 374 22.96 65.72 18.62
CA VAL A 374 22.71 67.00 17.89
C VAL A 374 23.93 67.41 17.02
N ALA A 375 23.87 67.62 15.70
CA ALA A 375 22.82 67.55 14.65
C ALA A 375 23.43 66.96 13.34
N ALA A 376 22.78 66.81 12.17
CA ALA A 376 21.47 67.22 11.62
C ALA A 376 21.05 66.20 10.50
N GLU A 377 20.02 66.32 9.65
CA GLU A 377 18.91 67.28 9.43
C GLU A 377 17.70 66.51 8.80
N THR A 378 16.76 67.17 8.10
CA THR A 378 15.58 66.56 7.42
C THR A 378 15.17 67.36 6.17
N PRO A 379 14.49 66.77 5.15
CA PRO A 379 13.03 66.51 5.18
C PRO A 379 12.63 65.16 4.51
N GLY A 380 11.38 64.69 4.51
CA GLY A 380 10.11 65.20 5.07
C GLY A 380 8.97 64.17 4.84
N GLU A 381 7.83 64.31 5.52
CA GLU A 381 6.82 63.25 5.65
C GLU A 381 5.85 63.07 4.46
N GLY A 382 5.36 61.85 4.28
CA GLY A 382 4.23 61.48 3.42
C GLY A 382 3.52 60.23 3.98
N PRO A 383 2.19 60.09 3.85
CA PRO A 383 1.43 59.12 4.63
C PRO A 383 1.54 57.68 4.11
N ILE A 384 1.66 56.73 5.04
CA ILE A 384 1.48 55.29 4.78
C ILE A 384 0.02 55.08 4.36
N LYS A 385 -0.20 54.67 3.11
CA LYS A 385 -1.50 54.16 2.65
C LYS A 385 -1.63 52.67 2.96
N THR A 386 -2.81 52.26 3.38
CA THR A 386 -3.17 50.86 3.62
C THR A 386 -3.24 50.06 2.31
N ARG A 387 -3.11 48.73 2.43
CA ARG A 387 -2.96 47.75 1.32
C ARG A 387 -4.22 47.57 0.43
N ALA A 388 -5.19 48.49 0.47
CA ALA A 388 -6.54 48.27 -0.05
C ALA A 388 -6.83 48.88 -1.45
N ASP A 389 -6.10 49.91 -1.88
CA ASP A 389 -6.45 50.74 -3.05
C ASP A 389 -5.77 50.36 -4.38
N LEU A 390 -5.18 49.16 -4.50
CA LEU A 390 -4.46 48.71 -5.72
C LEU A 390 -5.12 47.53 -6.46
N VAL A 391 -6.46 47.50 -6.49
CA VAL A 391 -7.22 46.65 -7.41
C VAL A 391 -7.53 47.45 -8.69
N GLY A 392 -6.56 47.52 -9.60
CA GLY A 392 -6.66 48.22 -10.88
C GLY A 392 -6.21 47.35 -12.05
N ARG A 393 -7.08 47.17 -13.06
CA ARG A 393 -6.80 46.35 -14.25
C ARG A 393 -5.59 46.89 -15.03
N ALA A 394 -4.55 46.09 -15.20
CA ALA A 394 -3.43 46.35 -16.10
C ALA A 394 -3.26 45.15 -17.06
N SER A 395 -3.07 45.44 -18.35
CA SER A 395 -2.93 44.42 -19.41
C SER A 395 -1.49 43.98 -19.62
N VAL A 396 -1.30 42.73 -20.09
CA VAL A 396 -0.01 42.02 -20.24
C VAL A 396 1.05 42.78 -21.05
N GLY A 397 0.67 43.71 -21.94
CA GLY A 397 1.62 44.46 -22.79
C GLY A 397 2.65 45.34 -22.06
N ALA A 398 2.47 45.67 -20.78
CA ALA A 398 3.34 46.60 -20.06
C ALA A 398 4.69 46.02 -19.57
N TRP A 399 4.87 44.69 -19.57
CA TRP A 399 6.10 44.05 -19.07
C TRP A 399 7.17 43.82 -20.15
N ALA A 400 6.81 43.91 -21.43
CA ALA A 400 7.71 43.56 -22.54
C ALA A 400 8.82 44.59 -22.81
N GLU A 401 8.57 45.89 -22.53
CA GLU A 401 9.57 46.95 -22.75
C GLU A 401 10.47 47.20 -21.53
N ALA A 402 10.07 46.76 -20.33
CA ALA A 402 10.82 46.97 -19.09
C ALA A 402 12.03 46.03 -18.91
N VAL A 403 12.14 44.96 -19.71
CA VAL A 403 13.21 43.95 -19.65
C VAL A 403 14.26 44.16 -20.76
N ALA A 404 14.05 45.10 -21.67
CA ALA A 404 14.88 45.29 -22.87
C ALA A 404 16.14 46.16 -22.67
N ASP A 405 16.22 46.94 -21.59
CA ASP A 405 17.18 48.07 -21.46
C ASP A 405 18.03 48.00 -20.18
N ALA A 406 18.23 46.79 -19.65
CA ALA A 406 18.93 46.52 -18.38
C ALA A 406 20.06 45.48 -18.49
N VAL A 407 20.70 45.35 -19.66
CA VAL A 407 21.93 44.55 -19.84
C VAL A 407 23.15 45.45 -19.63
N VAL A 408 23.75 45.35 -18.45
CA VAL A 408 25.09 45.88 -18.16
C VAL A 408 25.94 44.72 -17.65
N GLU A 409 26.92 44.30 -18.44
CA GLU A 409 27.85 43.23 -18.06
C GLU A 409 28.74 43.67 -16.89
N PRO A 410 28.79 42.93 -15.77
CA PRO A 410 29.85 43.08 -14.78
C PRO A 410 31.06 42.25 -15.19
N GLU A 411 32.25 42.87 -15.29
CA GLU A 411 33.50 42.12 -15.47
C GLU A 411 33.76 41.23 -14.24
N VAL A 412 33.63 39.91 -14.42
CA VAL A 412 33.93 38.93 -13.37
C VAL A 412 35.45 38.73 -13.28
N PRO A 413 36.08 38.91 -12.10
CA PRO A 413 37.49 38.60 -11.92
C PRO A 413 37.74 37.10 -12.13
N GLN A 414 38.65 36.74 -13.04
CA GLN A 414 38.99 35.34 -13.30
C GLN A 414 39.67 34.71 -12.07
N ALA A 415 38.92 33.87 -11.35
CA ALA A 415 39.52 32.83 -10.50
C ALA A 415 40.07 31.72 -11.41
N GLU A 416 41.32 31.30 -11.18
CA GLU A 416 41.96 30.28 -12.01
C GLU A 416 41.22 28.93 -11.89
N SER A 417 40.60 28.49 -12.98
CA SER A 417 39.96 27.18 -13.06
C SER A 417 41.00 26.08 -12.92
N GLY A 418 40.94 25.32 -11.82
CA GLY A 418 41.69 24.08 -11.70
C GLY A 418 41.38 23.16 -12.87
N ALA A 419 42.41 22.53 -13.44
CA ALA A 419 42.26 21.64 -14.59
C ALA A 419 41.26 20.49 -14.29
N PRO A 420 40.55 19.96 -15.31
CA PRO A 420 39.68 18.82 -15.12
C PRO A 420 40.48 17.66 -14.50
N ARG A 421 39.91 17.03 -13.49
CA ARG A 421 40.40 15.74 -12.97
C ARG A 421 39.98 14.65 -13.95
N ASP A 422 40.79 13.60 -14.04
CA ASP A 422 40.56 12.46 -14.92
C ASP A 422 39.22 11.75 -14.61
N ASP A 423 38.68 11.01 -15.59
CA ASP A 423 37.36 10.34 -15.55
C ASP A 423 37.27 9.11 -14.59
N GLU A 424 37.87 9.20 -13.40
CA GLU A 424 37.67 8.24 -12.30
C GLU A 424 36.48 8.66 -11.41
N ALA A 425 35.76 7.70 -10.83
CA ALA A 425 34.63 7.98 -9.94
C ALA A 425 35.09 8.61 -8.60
N ASP A 426 34.25 9.46 -7.98
CA ASP A 426 34.51 9.99 -6.64
C ASP A 426 34.25 8.90 -5.59
N ASP A 427 35.22 8.00 -5.44
CA ASP A 427 35.27 6.83 -4.56
C ASP A 427 35.38 7.21 -3.05
N ASP A 428 34.83 8.36 -2.62
CA ASP A 428 34.79 8.80 -1.21
C ASP A 428 33.43 8.41 -0.55
N PRO A 429 33.41 7.45 0.40
CA PRO A 429 32.16 6.99 1.01
C PRO A 429 31.40 8.10 1.74
N ILE A 430 30.07 7.98 1.84
CA ILE A 430 29.28 8.93 2.63
C ILE A 430 29.20 8.45 4.09
N ALA A 431 29.76 9.26 4.99
CA ALA A 431 29.75 9.07 6.43
C ALA A 431 28.53 9.74 7.07
N VAL A 432 27.86 9.02 7.97
CA VAL A 432 26.95 9.63 8.94
C VAL A 432 27.77 10.17 10.11
N VAL A 433 27.68 11.47 10.38
CA VAL A 433 28.49 12.17 11.40
C VAL A 433 27.70 12.72 12.59
N GLY A 434 26.37 12.71 12.51
CA GLY A 434 25.47 13.18 13.57
C GLY A 434 24.06 12.62 13.41
N MET A 435 23.28 12.58 14.48
CA MET A 435 21.89 12.11 14.48
C MET A 435 21.05 12.69 15.62
N GLY A 436 19.76 12.87 15.40
CA GLY A 436 18.79 13.39 16.38
C GLY A 436 17.37 12.95 16.04
N MET A 437 16.48 12.86 17.03
CA MET A 437 15.12 12.32 16.83
C MET A 437 14.13 12.65 17.96
N ALA A 438 12.84 12.59 17.63
CA ALA A 438 11.74 12.45 18.58
C ALA A 438 10.75 11.38 18.08
N VAL A 439 10.41 10.43 18.96
CA VAL A 439 9.44 9.33 18.74
C VAL A 439 8.70 9.04 20.06
N PRO A 440 7.62 8.24 20.10
CA PRO A 440 6.95 7.92 21.36
C PRO A 440 7.94 7.39 22.41
N GLY A 441 7.87 7.95 23.62
CA GLY A 441 8.73 7.58 24.74
C GLY A 441 10.19 8.09 24.69
N ALA A 442 10.67 8.69 23.59
CA ALA A 442 12.06 9.13 23.46
C ALA A 442 12.22 10.47 22.73
N SER A 443 12.88 11.43 23.39
CA SER A 443 13.30 12.71 22.82
C SER A 443 14.82 12.78 22.56
N SER A 444 15.49 11.64 22.40
CA SER A 444 16.88 11.55 21.93
C SER A 444 17.24 10.13 21.47
N PRO A 445 18.33 9.95 20.68
CA PRO A 445 18.83 8.63 20.30
C PRO A 445 19.17 7.72 21.51
N GLU A 446 19.71 8.29 22.59
CA GLU A 446 20.05 7.55 23.82
C GLU A 446 18.81 7.14 24.64
N GLU A 447 17.68 7.85 24.51
CA GLU A 447 16.39 7.38 25.03
C GLU A 447 15.81 6.28 24.15
N PHE A 448 15.88 6.43 22.83
CA PHE A 448 15.43 5.41 21.88
C PHE A 448 16.21 4.11 22.03
N TRP A 449 17.52 4.16 22.29
CA TRP A 449 18.31 2.96 22.61
C TRP A 449 17.83 2.22 23.86
N ARG A 450 17.37 2.92 24.90
CA ARG A 450 16.77 2.27 26.07
C ARG A 450 15.46 1.57 25.70
N LEU A 451 14.58 2.26 24.96
CA LEU A 451 13.33 1.65 24.46
C LEU A 451 13.60 0.36 23.66
N LEU A 452 14.59 0.39 22.77
CA LEU A 452 15.03 -0.75 21.94
C LEU A 452 15.59 -1.94 22.75
N ILE A 453 15.97 -1.76 24.01
CA ILE A 453 16.46 -2.83 24.90
C ILE A 453 15.41 -3.22 25.96
N ASP A 454 14.58 -2.28 26.40
CA ASP A 454 13.56 -2.47 27.45
C ASP A 454 12.22 -3.01 26.90
N GLY A 455 11.91 -2.81 25.62
CA GLY A 455 10.73 -3.43 24.97
C GLY A 455 9.37 -2.77 25.23
N ALA A 456 9.35 -1.53 25.73
CA ALA A 456 8.17 -0.85 26.27
C ALA A 456 6.92 -0.85 25.36
N GLU A 457 5.74 -0.73 25.97
CA GLU A 457 4.44 -0.56 25.28
C GLU A 457 4.11 0.93 25.16
N LEU A 458 4.02 1.42 23.92
CA LEU A 458 3.94 2.86 23.61
C LEU A 458 2.65 3.27 22.89
N PHE A 459 1.78 2.30 22.55
CA PHE A 459 0.51 2.58 21.87
C PHE A 459 -0.55 3.07 22.86
N VAL A 460 -1.06 4.27 22.68
CA VAL A 460 -2.05 4.90 23.58
C VAL A 460 -3.22 5.47 22.79
N ASP A 461 -4.40 5.57 23.42
CA ASP A 461 -5.51 6.35 22.88
C ASP A 461 -5.05 7.79 22.59
N ALA A 462 -5.62 8.41 21.55
CA ALA A 462 -5.24 9.77 21.17
C ALA A 462 -5.33 10.75 22.37
N PRO A 463 -4.26 11.54 22.63
CA PRO A 463 -4.27 12.54 23.69
C PRO A 463 -5.42 13.55 23.50
N ALA A 464 -6.08 13.93 24.59
CA ALA A 464 -7.26 14.80 24.54
C ALA A 464 -6.96 16.23 24.03
N ASP A 465 -5.71 16.68 24.14
CA ASP A 465 -5.21 17.90 23.51
C ASP A 465 -5.03 17.74 21.99
N ARG A 466 -4.74 16.53 21.50
CA ARG A 466 -4.68 16.21 20.07
C ARG A 466 -6.10 16.16 19.50
N TRP A 467 -6.94 15.21 19.92
CA TRP A 467 -8.36 15.19 19.53
C TRP A 467 -9.22 14.28 20.44
N ASP A 468 -10.53 14.55 20.51
CA ASP A 468 -11.47 13.61 21.12
C ASP A 468 -11.71 12.43 20.18
N ILE A 469 -10.97 11.34 20.41
CA ILE A 469 -11.11 10.08 19.68
C ILE A 469 -12.55 9.51 19.71
N ALA A 470 -13.42 9.92 20.64
CA ALA A 470 -14.84 9.53 20.60
C ALA A 470 -15.62 10.13 19.41
N ARG A 471 -15.17 11.22 18.79
CA ARG A 471 -15.80 11.80 17.57
C ARG A 471 -15.44 11.04 16.30
N PHE A 472 -14.25 10.43 16.28
CA PHE A 472 -13.66 9.83 15.08
C PHE A 472 -13.70 8.29 15.08
N HIS A 473 -14.13 7.66 16.17
CA HIS A 473 -14.12 6.20 16.36
C HIS A 473 -15.51 5.55 16.32
N ALA A 474 -15.63 4.39 15.67
CA ALA A 474 -16.76 3.47 15.84
C ALA A 474 -16.29 2.02 15.90
N THR A 475 -16.97 1.18 16.70
CA THR A 475 -16.66 -0.27 16.77
C THR A 475 -17.08 -1.04 15.52
N ASP A 476 -18.01 -0.49 14.73
CA ASP A 476 -18.32 -1.00 13.40
C ASP A 476 -17.28 -0.48 12.39
N ARG A 477 -16.58 -1.40 11.73
CA ARG A 477 -15.60 -1.06 10.68
C ARG A 477 -16.25 -0.44 9.44
N GLY A 478 -17.51 -0.81 9.17
CA GLY A 478 -18.32 -0.33 8.05
C GLY A 478 -18.84 1.10 8.24
N ALA A 479 -18.78 1.65 9.46
CA ALA A 479 -19.22 3.02 9.74
C ALA A 479 -18.48 4.03 8.82
N PRO A 480 -19.20 4.87 8.06
CA PRO A 480 -18.58 5.88 7.22
C PRO A 480 -17.87 6.90 8.11
N ASP A 481 -16.76 7.46 7.61
CA ASP A 481 -16.07 8.59 8.27
C ASP A 481 -15.54 8.32 9.70
N LYS A 482 -15.42 7.04 10.10
CA LYS A 482 -14.87 6.61 11.40
C LYS A 482 -13.75 5.58 11.27
N THR A 483 -12.76 5.64 12.18
CA THR A 483 -11.77 4.59 12.40
C THR A 483 -12.29 3.55 13.40
N TYR A 484 -11.86 2.29 13.26
CA TYR A 484 -12.12 1.24 14.26
C TYR A 484 -11.03 1.12 15.32
N GLN A 485 -9.99 1.95 15.24
CA GLN A 485 -8.84 1.91 16.15
C GLN A 485 -8.69 3.23 16.90
N ARG A 486 -8.43 3.13 18.20
CA ARG A 486 -8.27 4.25 19.13
C ARG A 486 -6.80 4.50 19.47
N ARG A 487 -6.01 3.43 19.55
CA ARG A 487 -4.60 3.42 19.95
C ARG A 487 -3.68 3.71 18.77
N SER A 488 -2.70 4.57 18.99
CA SER A 488 -1.59 4.85 18.04
C SER A 488 -0.33 5.24 18.81
N GLY A 489 0.79 5.41 18.11
CA GLY A 489 2.01 5.95 18.70
C GLY A 489 1.95 7.48 18.77
N PHE A 490 2.05 8.04 19.97
CA PHE A 490 2.03 9.50 20.16
C PHE A 490 3.27 9.99 20.90
N ILE A 491 3.86 11.09 20.42
CA ILE A 491 4.94 11.78 21.14
C ILE A 491 4.32 12.48 22.36
N THR A 492 4.40 11.80 23.51
CA THR A 492 3.90 12.26 24.81
C THR A 492 5.07 12.51 25.75
N GLY A 493 4.99 13.54 26.59
CA GLY A 493 6.10 13.91 27.49
C GLY A 493 7.37 14.38 26.75
N PHE A 494 7.21 15.00 25.58
CA PHE A 494 8.30 15.56 24.77
C PHE A 494 9.22 16.46 25.59
N ARG A 495 10.53 16.25 25.46
CA ARG A 495 11.56 17.02 26.19
C ARG A 495 12.47 17.75 25.19
N PRO A 496 12.10 18.97 24.77
CA PRO A 496 12.84 19.70 23.75
C PRO A 496 14.29 20.01 24.15
N HIS A 497 15.12 20.12 23.12
CA HIS A 497 16.56 20.36 23.22
C HIS A 497 16.82 21.70 23.93
N GLU A 498 17.94 21.86 24.63
CA GLU A 498 18.21 23.10 25.39
C GLU A 498 18.21 24.36 24.53
N LYS A 499 18.77 24.30 23.32
CA LYS A 499 18.75 25.39 22.33
C LYS A 499 17.31 25.73 21.90
N LEU A 500 16.49 24.73 21.57
CA LEU A 500 15.08 24.91 21.23
C LEU A 500 14.24 25.48 22.39
N ARG A 501 14.56 25.11 23.63
CA ARG A 501 13.97 25.74 24.83
C ARG A 501 14.42 27.19 25.02
N ALA A 502 15.66 27.53 24.69
CA ALA A 502 16.16 28.91 24.72
C ALA A 502 15.56 29.80 23.61
N GLU A 503 15.14 29.21 22.49
CA GLU A 503 14.41 29.91 21.40
C GLU A 503 12.96 30.27 21.77
N GLY A 504 12.36 29.61 22.78
CA GLY A 504 10.97 29.83 23.19
C GLY A 504 9.89 29.31 22.23
N LEU A 505 10.28 28.81 21.04
CA LEU A 505 9.36 28.41 19.97
C LEU A 505 8.43 27.23 20.33
N ALA A 506 8.80 26.41 21.31
CA ALA A 506 7.97 25.30 21.79
C ALA A 506 6.64 25.76 22.42
N ASP A 507 6.62 26.96 23.01
CA ASP A 507 5.42 27.56 23.61
C ASP A 507 4.72 28.54 22.63
N ALA A 508 5.27 28.73 21.42
CA ALA A 508 4.86 29.76 20.46
C ALA A 508 3.91 29.26 19.35
N GLY A 509 3.40 28.03 19.45
CA GLY A 509 2.44 27.48 18.47
C GLY A 509 3.05 26.98 17.15
N LEU A 510 4.37 26.77 17.09
CA LEU A 510 5.01 26.13 15.93
C LEU A 510 4.45 24.71 15.73
N ASP A 511 4.21 24.33 14.46
CA ASP A 511 3.71 23.00 14.11
C ASP A 511 4.57 21.87 14.73
N HIS A 512 3.91 20.81 15.18
CA HIS A 512 4.55 19.67 15.84
C HIS A 512 5.70 19.06 15.01
N THR A 513 5.53 18.89 13.70
CA THR A 513 6.56 18.29 12.84
C THR A 513 7.73 19.24 12.61
N ALA A 514 7.46 20.53 12.39
CA ALA A 514 8.51 21.56 12.33
C ALA A 514 9.29 21.63 13.65
N LEU A 515 8.60 21.57 14.80
CA LEU A 515 9.18 21.56 16.13
C LEU A 515 10.05 20.31 16.38
N TRP A 516 9.59 19.13 15.99
CA TRP A 516 10.33 17.87 16.14
C TRP A 516 11.50 17.75 15.16
N LEU A 517 11.39 18.27 13.93
CA LEU A 517 12.51 18.42 13.00
C LEU A 517 13.56 19.39 13.56
N ARG A 518 13.15 20.57 14.03
CA ARG A 518 14.03 21.58 14.64
C ARG A 518 14.77 21.06 15.87
N HIS A 519 14.08 20.28 16.71
CA HIS A 519 14.67 19.53 17.83
C HIS A 519 15.71 18.51 17.36
N SER A 520 15.35 17.68 16.37
CA SER A 520 16.23 16.67 15.79
C SER A 520 17.45 17.29 15.12
N LEU A 521 17.31 18.47 14.52
CA LEU A 521 18.38 19.24 13.86
C LEU A 521 19.38 19.79 14.88
N HIS A 522 18.88 20.38 15.98
CA HIS A 522 19.73 20.86 17.08
C HIS A 522 20.57 19.74 17.72
N GLN A 523 20.03 18.52 17.79
CA GLN A 523 20.73 17.29 18.22
C GLN A 523 21.71 16.76 17.17
N ALA A 524 21.27 16.63 15.92
CA ALA A 524 22.08 16.03 14.86
C ALA A 524 23.32 16.88 14.50
N LEU A 525 23.29 18.19 14.79
CA LEU A 525 24.43 19.10 14.65
C LEU A 525 25.34 19.18 15.89
N GLU A 526 25.13 18.37 16.93
CA GLU A 526 26.04 18.30 18.08
C GLU A 526 27.31 17.50 17.73
N GLY A 527 28.47 18.04 18.09
CA GLY A 527 29.77 17.48 17.72
C GLY A 527 30.19 17.70 16.26
N VAL A 528 29.24 17.88 15.33
CA VAL A 528 29.52 18.09 13.90
C VAL A 528 30.19 19.45 13.65
N ARG A 529 31.42 19.43 13.14
CA ARG A 529 32.15 20.63 12.71
C ARG A 529 31.56 21.21 11.44
N ARG A 530 31.56 22.54 11.35
CA ARG A 530 31.07 23.33 10.21
C ARG A 530 32.01 24.52 9.98
N HIS A 531 32.22 24.88 8.72
CA HIS A 531 32.97 26.07 8.30
C HIS A 531 32.01 27.11 7.71
N GLU A 532 32.44 28.37 7.66
CA GLU A 532 31.63 29.50 7.17
C GLU A 532 31.22 29.39 5.69
N GLN A 533 31.99 28.63 4.90
CA GLN A 533 31.78 28.41 3.46
C GLN A 533 31.09 27.07 3.14
N ASP A 534 30.69 26.27 4.14
CA ASP A 534 30.01 25.00 3.89
C ASP A 534 28.64 25.22 3.25
N ARG A 535 28.39 24.56 2.12
CA ARG A 535 27.07 24.55 1.46
C ARG A 535 26.24 23.41 2.00
N PHE A 536 24.96 23.68 2.22
CA PHE A 536 24.04 22.75 2.88
C PHE A 536 22.89 22.35 1.97
N SER A 537 22.48 21.09 2.07
CA SER A 537 21.12 20.67 1.71
C SER A 537 20.40 20.05 2.92
N PHE A 538 19.09 20.25 2.96
CA PHE A 538 18.19 19.77 3.99
C PHE A 538 17.09 18.94 3.33
N CYS A 539 17.20 17.63 3.44
CA CYS A 539 16.35 16.67 2.72
C CYS A 539 15.39 15.99 3.70
N VAL A 540 14.09 16.21 3.54
CA VAL A 540 13.08 15.78 4.53
C VAL A 540 11.98 14.99 3.83
N GLY A 541 11.87 13.71 4.17
CA GLY A 541 10.71 12.88 3.86
C GLY A 541 9.49 13.40 4.62
N TYR A 542 8.46 13.86 3.90
CA TYR A 542 7.29 14.53 4.47
C TYR A 542 6.07 14.43 3.52
N THR A 543 4.85 14.37 4.06
CA THR A 543 3.64 14.31 3.24
C THR A 543 3.14 15.71 2.82
N PRO A 544 2.76 15.93 1.55
CA PRO A 544 2.02 17.12 1.13
C PRO A 544 0.63 17.24 1.78
N ASP A 545 0.06 16.15 2.30
CA ASP A 545 -1.14 16.21 3.16
C ASP A 545 -0.91 16.97 4.48
N GLY A 546 0.36 17.23 4.81
CA GLY A 546 0.80 18.04 5.92
C GLY A 546 0.60 17.38 7.28
N SER A 547 0.43 18.23 8.28
CA SER A 547 0.26 17.84 9.68
C SER A 547 -1.18 18.04 10.15
N GLN A 548 -1.44 17.71 11.41
CA GLN A 548 -2.67 18.07 12.10
C GLN A 548 -2.96 19.60 12.08
N HIS A 549 -1.94 20.47 12.02
CA HIS A 549 -2.16 21.92 11.93
C HIS A 549 -2.71 22.32 10.55
N LEU A 550 -2.21 21.72 9.46
CA LEU A 550 -2.78 21.93 8.12
C LEU A 550 -4.21 21.39 8.02
N GLU A 551 -4.48 20.26 8.66
CA GLU A 551 -5.82 19.65 8.73
C GLU A 551 -6.81 20.53 9.51
N GLU A 552 -6.46 20.96 10.74
CA GLU A 552 -7.31 21.86 11.54
C GLU A 552 -7.51 23.23 10.86
N ALA A 553 -6.48 23.79 10.21
CA ALA A 553 -6.59 25.05 9.46
C ALA A 553 -7.58 24.95 8.29
N PHE A 554 -7.48 23.89 7.48
CA PHE A 554 -8.41 23.70 6.36
C PHE A 554 -9.84 23.40 6.85
N VAL A 555 -10.00 22.59 7.89
CA VAL A 555 -11.31 22.29 8.49
C VAL A 555 -11.96 23.56 9.05
N LEU A 556 -11.21 24.38 9.78
CA LEU A 556 -11.67 25.68 10.28
C LEU A 556 -12.08 26.60 9.12
N ARG A 557 -11.22 26.77 8.11
CA ARG A 557 -11.50 27.65 6.97
C ARG A 557 -12.72 27.19 6.17
N SER A 558 -12.85 25.88 5.93
CA SER A 558 -14.01 25.26 5.25
C SER A 558 -15.33 25.44 6.02
N ALA A 559 -15.27 25.40 7.36
CA ALA A 559 -16.40 25.71 8.22
C ALA A 559 -16.76 27.21 8.20
N LEU A 560 -15.78 28.11 8.32
CA LEU A 560 -16.00 29.56 8.26
C LEU A 560 -16.51 30.02 6.88
N ASP A 561 -16.02 29.45 5.77
CA ASP A 561 -16.54 29.66 4.41
C ASP A 561 -18.03 29.28 4.27
N THR A 562 -18.47 28.27 5.02
CA THR A 562 -19.86 27.78 5.03
C THR A 562 -20.77 28.62 5.94
N LEU A 563 -20.16 29.35 6.89
CA LEU A 563 -20.82 30.30 7.79
C LEU A 563 -20.94 31.69 7.16
N ALA A 564 -19.95 32.10 6.35
CA ALA A 564 -19.94 33.36 5.59
C ALA A 564 -21.10 33.49 4.60
N GLU A 565 -21.72 32.38 4.18
CA GLU A 565 -22.97 32.38 3.41
C GLU A 565 -24.17 33.01 4.15
N ASP A 566 -24.07 33.22 5.47
CA ASP A 566 -25.04 33.98 6.28
C ASP A 566 -24.57 35.41 6.62
N GLY A 567 -23.39 35.83 6.14
CA GLY A 567 -22.81 37.17 6.30
C GLY A 567 -21.63 37.24 7.28
N ASP A 568 -20.83 38.30 7.17
CA ASP A 568 -19.61 38.49 7.98
C ASP A 568 -19.90 38.52 9.49
N ASP A 569 -21.03 39.09 9.90
CA ASP A 569 -21.52 39.11 11.30
C ASP A 569 -21.72 37.70 11.88
N ALA A 570 -21.93 36.67 11.04
CA ALA A 570 -22.03 35.28 11.49
C ALA A 570 -20.64 34.64 11.70
N VAL A 571 -19.64 35.04 10.89
CA VAL A 571 -18.24 34.59 11.00
C VAL A 571 -17.56 35.17 12.24
N GLU A 572 -17.87 36.42 12.59
CA GLU A 572 -17.49 37.06 13.85
C GLU A 572 -18.52 36.80 14.99
N GLY A 573 -19.51 35.94 14.72
CA GLY A 573 -20.55 35.53 15.65
C GLY A 573 -20.17 34.29 16.49
N PRO A 574 -21.02 33.88 17.45
CA PRO A 574 -20.68 32.87 18.46
C PRO A 574 -20.30 31.49 17.89
N ILE A 575 -20.80 31.14 16.70
CA ILE A 575 -20.46 29.91 15.99
C ILE A 575 -19.01 29.96 15.49
N GLY A 576 -18.61 31.01 14.78
CA GLY A 576 -17.22 31.20 14.32
C GLY A 576 -16.24 31.25 15.50
N ASP A 577 -16.64 31.98 16.53
CA ASP A 577 -15.93 32.11 17.81
C ASP A 577 -15.72 30.73 18.51
N ALA A 578 -16.68 29.81 18.41
CA ALA A 578 -16.56 28.44 18.92
C ALA A 578 -15.66 27.55 18.04
N LEU A 579 -15.72 27.70 16.71
CA LEU A 579 -14.85 27.00 15.77
C LEU A 579 -13.37 27.37 16.00
N ARG A 580 -13.06 28.68 16.07
CA ARG A 580 -11.72 29.20 16.35
C ARG A 580 -11.14 28.67 17.67
N ARG A 581 -11.95 28.64 18.73
CA ARG A 581 -11.56 28.05 20.02
C ARG A 581 -11.26 26.54 19.95
N ARG A 582 -11.98 25.78 19.10
CA ARG A 582 -11.77 24.33 18.96
C ARG A 582 -10.57 24.00 18.07
N PHE A 583 -10.36 24.76 17.00
CA PHE A 583 -9.36 24.51 15.96
C PHE A 583 -8.24 25.57 16.00
N SER A 584 -7.86 26.01 17.20
CA SER A 584 -6.92 27.12 17.43
C SER A 584 -5.52 26.88 16.88
N ARG A 585 -5.18 25.63 16.53
CA ARG A 585 -3.97 25.27 15.77
C ARG A 585 -3.95 25.81 14.34
N GLY A 586 -5.10 26.15 13.78
CA GLY A 586 -5.26 26.58 12.39
C GLY A 586 -5.84 27.98 12.22
N ASP A 587 -5.96 28.75 13.30
CA ASP A 587 -6.57 30.10 13.32
C ASP A 587 -5.54 31.24 13.16
N ASP A 588 -4.25 30.92 12.97
CA ASP A 588 -3.22 31.92 12.65
C ASP A 588 -3.16 32.15 11.11
N PRO A 589 -3.61 33.31 10.60
CA PRO A 589 -3.59 33.62 9.16
C PRO A 589 -2.21 34.01 8.63
N SER A 590 -1.18 34.04 9.49
CA SER A 590 0.22 34.31 9.13
C SER A 590 1.09 33.05 9.09
N ALA A 591 0.65 31.96 9.74
CA ALA A 591 1.29 30.67 9.69
C ALA A 591 0.98 29.94 8.37
N SER A 592 1.88 29.05 7.93
CA SER A 592 1.66 28.22 6.74
C SER A 592 2.21 26.82 6.96
N TYR A 593 1.31 25.85 7.06
CA TYR A 593 1.63 24.46 7.41
C TYR A 593 2.00 23.58 6.20
N LEU A 594 2.38 24.22 5.08
CA LEU A 594 2.76 23.55 3.83
C LEU A 594 4.18 22.96 3.93
N PRO A 595 4.49 21.82 3.28
CA PRO A 595 5.77 21.12 3.41
C PRO A 595 7.02 22.01 3.29
N HIS A 596 7.11 22.82 2.23
CA HIS A 596 8.26 23.69 2.01
C HIS A 596 8.45 24.74 3.12
N ARG A 597 7.38 25.12 3.84
CA ARG A 597 7.44 25.98 5.03
C ARG A 597 7.85 25.22 6.28
N ILE A 598 7.27 24.05 6.51
CA ILE A 598 7.70 23.13 7.59
C ILE A 598 9.22 22.86 7.52
N GLY A 599 9.77 22.65 6.32
CA GLY A 599 11.22 22.53 6.09
C GLY A 599 12.00 23.81 6.41
N GLN A 600 11.55 24.97 5.89
CA GLN A 600 12.19 26.26 6.12
C GLN A 600 12.20 26.65 7.62
N ASP A 601 11.07 26.53 8.30
CA ASP A 601 10.90 26.90 9.72
C ASP A 601 11.68 25.96 10.66
N ALA A 602 11.78 24.68 10.30
CA ALA A 602 12.60 23.72 11.03
C ALA A 602 14.10 24.07 11.00
N MET A 603 14.61 24.63 9.89
CA MET A 603 16.02 25.00 9.75
C MET A 603 16.35 26.47 10.05
N ALA A 604 15.34 27.34 10.12
CA ALA A 604 15.51 28.80 10.20
C ALA A 604 16.46 29.24 11.34
N GLY A 605 17.54 29.93 10.99
CA GLY A 605 18.55 30.40 11.95
C GLY A 605 19.49 29.32 12.52
N ILE A 606 19.35 28.06 12.10
CA ILE A 606 20.23 26.94 12.48
C ILE A 606 21.15 26.55 11.31
N LEU A 607 20.61 26.54 10.08
CA LEU A 607 21.35 26.39 8.83
C LEU A 607 21.41 27.73 8.06
N PRO A 608 22.38 27.92 7.13
CA PRO A 608 22.48 29.15 6.34
C PRO A 608 21.24 29.39 5.44
N PRO A 609 20.88 30.65 5.12
CA PRO A 609 19.72 30.95 4.27
C PRO A 609 19.79 30.37 2.85
N GLY A 610 20.99 30.10 2.32
CA GLY A 610 21.20 29.44 1.02
C GLY A 610 21.13 27.91 1.04
N THR A 611 20.61 27.30 2.12
CA THR A 611 20.43 25.85 2.21
C THR A 611 19.38 25.38 1.20
N ARG A 612 19.72 24.40 0.35
CA ARG A 612 18.75 23.74 -0.55
C ARG A 612 17.77 22.90 0.29
N VAL A 613 16.46 22.99 0.04
CA VAL A 613 15.44 22.25 0.82
C VAL A 613 14.67 21.30 -0.08
N HIS A 614 14.84 20.00 0.14
CA HIS A 614 14.12 18.95 -0.58
C HIS A 614 13.00 18.39 0.31
N MET A 615 11.73 18.72 0.04
CA MET A 615 10.59 18.05 0.69
C MET A 615 10.09 16.91 -0.20
N VAL A 616 10.17 15.68 0.31
CA VAL A 616 10.11 14.45 -0.49
C VAL A 616 8.98 13.55 -0.04
N ASP A 617 8.17 13.09 -1.00
CA ASP A 617 7.09 12.15 -0.77
C ASP A 617 7.18 10.89 -1.65
N THR A 618 7.50 9.79 -0.99
CA THR A 618 7.35 8.40 -1.44
C THR A 618 6.61 7.56 -0.38
N ALA A 619 5.67 8.20 0.34
CA ALA A 619 5.01 7.65 1.52
C ALA A 619 6.01 7.06 2.54
N CYS A 620 5.90 5.77 2.83
CA CYS A 620 6.59 5.09 3.92
C CYS A 620 8.11 4.92 3.72
N SER A 621 8.64 5.22 2.53
CA SER A 621 10.08 5.15 2.19
C SER A 621 10.78 6.52 2.14
N SER A 622 10.03 7.62 2.31
CA SER A 622 10.47 8.99 1.98
C SER A 622 11.78 9.44 2.63
N SER A 623 12.03 9.06 3.89
CA SER A 623 13.28 9.43 4.57
C SER A 623 14.52 8.69 4.03
N LEU A 624 14.37 7.56 3.34
CA LEU A 624 15.47 6.90 2.62
C LEU A 624 15.75 7.60 1.28
N TYR A 625 14.70 8.01 0.56
CA TYR A 625 14.82 8.84 -0.65
C TYR A 625 15.43 10.22 -0.35
N ALA A 626 15.08 10.83 0.78
CA ALA A 626 15.67 12.09 1.23
C ALA A 626 17.18 11.94 1.58
N MET A 627 17.57 10.83 2.21
CA MET A 627 18.99 10.50 2.40
C MET A 627 19.72 10.28 1.08
N ASP A 628 19.08 9.64 0.11
CA ASP A 628 19.61 9.36 -1.21
C ASP A 628 19.85 10.64 -2.06
N LEU A 629 18.95 11.63 -1.98
CA LEU A 629 19.17 12.96 -2.55
C LEU A 629 20.32 13.71 -1.84
N GLY A 630 20.43 13.61 -0.52
CA GLY A 630 21.56 14.19 0.21
C GLY A 630 22.91 13.57 -0.15
N VAL A 631 22.96 12.26 -0.41
CA VAL A 631 24.14 11.58 -0.97
C VAL A 631 24.51 12.16 -2.33
N ARG A 632 23.53 12.46 -3.20
CA ARG A 632 23.77 13.06 -4.52
C ARG A 632 24.25 14.50 -4.44
N ASP A 633 23.69 15.32 -3.55
CA ASP A 633 24.17 16.68 -3.34
C ASP A 633 25.63 16.71 -2.84
N LEU A 634 26.04 15.73 -2.03
CA LEU A 634 27.44 15.59 -1.58
C LEU A 634 28.39 15.13 -2.70
N LEU A 635 28.00 14.10 -3.48
CA LEU A 635 28.84 13.51 -4.53
C LEU A 635 28.92 14.37 -5.81
N SER A 636 27.83 15.05 -6.18
CA SER A 636 27.85 16.08 -7.23
C SER A 636 28.54 17.37 -6.78
N GLY A 637 28.89 17.48 -5.49
CA GLY A 637 29.50 18.66 -4.91
C GLY A 637 28.60 19.90 -4.92
N ARG A 638 27.27 19.75 -4.95
CA ARG A 638 26.29 20.84 -4.71
C ARG A 638 26.28 21.26 -3.24
N SER A 639 26.46 20.32 -2.33
CA SER A 639 26.59 20.52 -0.89
C SER A 639 27.89 19.94 -0.35
N ASP A 640 28.35 20.48 0.78
CA ASP A 640 29.50 19.97 1.55
C ASP A 640 29.04 19.22 2.82
N ILE A 641 27.82 19.52 3.28
CA ILE A 641 27.10 18.84 4.36
C ILE A 641 25.64 18.67 3.93
N ALA A 642 25.10 17.45 4.02
CA ALA A 642 23.67 17.19 3.81
C ALA A 642 23.02 16.76 5.13
N VAL A 643 21.87 17.33 5.47
CA VAL A 643 21.10 16.95 6.66
C VAL A 643 19.81 16.29 6.19
N CYS A 644 19.64 15.01 6.50
CA CYS A 644 18.64 14.17 5.85
C CYS A 644 17.77 13.43 6.86
N GLY A 645 16.49 13.21 6.54
CA GLY A 645 15.61 12.38 7.36
C GLY A 645 14.15 12.57 7.00
N GLY A 646 13.29 12.81 7.98
CA GLY A 646 11.85 12.99 7.76
C GLY A 646 11.06 13.25 9.03
N SER A 647 9.80 13.66 8.87
CA SER A 647 8.83 13.78 9.97
C SER A 647 7.40 13.47 9.53
N PHE A 648 6.57 13.08 10.48
CA PHE A 648 5.15 12.82 10.33
C PHE A 648 4.46 13.00 11.69
N ALA A 649 3.26 13.59 11.68
CA ALA A 649 2.37 13.65 12.84
C ALA A 649 1.05 13.00 12.45
N LEU A 650 0.52 12.11 13.29
CA LEU A 650 -0.77 11.48 13.01
C LEU A 650 -1.90 12.50 13.19
N ALA A 651 -2.90 12.44 12.30
CA ALA A 651 -4.14 13.22 12.35
C ALA A 651 -5.37 12.30 12.16
N PRO A 652 -6.58 12.72 12.58
CA PRO A 652 -7.81 11.93 12.46
C PRO A 652 -8.11 11.39 11.05
N SER A 653 -7.96 12.21 10.00
CA SER A 653 -8.35 11.81 8.64
C SER A 653 -7.59 10.57 8.16
N GLY A 654 -6.26 10.53 8.32
CA GLY A 654 -5.43 9.40 7.93
C GLY A 654 -5.77 8.11 8.68
N SER A 655 -6.14 8.20 9.97
CA SER A 655 -6.61 7.02 10.72
C SER A 655 -7.95 6.50 10.19
N ILE A 656 -8.89 7.39 9.85
CA ILE A 656 -10.19 7.04 9.27
C ILE A 656 -10.03 6.38 7.90
N LEU A 657 -9.23 6.97 7.02
CA LEU A 657 -9.04 6.49 5.65
C LEU A 657 -8.26 5.16 5.62
N PHE A 658 -7.20 5.01 6.42
CA PHE A 658 -6.47 3.74 6.52
C PHE A 658 -7.28 2.63 7.20
N ALA A 659 -8.26 2.98 8.05
CA ALA A 659 -9.22 2.00 8.56
C ALA A 659 -10.15 1.44 7.46
N LYS A 660 -10.46 2.19 6.39
CA LYS A 660 -11.27 1.67 5.27
C LYS A 660 -10.52 0.64 4.41
N LEU A 661 -9.19 0.70 4.38
CA LEU A 661 -8.32 -0.36 3.84
C LEU A 661 -8.25 -1.61 4.73
N ASN A 662 -8.87 -1.62 5.91
CA ASN A 662 -8.68 -2.63 6.96
C ASN A 662 -7.19 -2.83 7.36
N GLY A 663 -6.34 -1.81 7.17
CA GLY A 663 -4.90 -1.91 7.38
C GLY A 663 -4.44 -1.70 8.83
N LEU A 664 -5.31 -1.16 9.71
CA LEU A 664 -4.97 -0.94 11.12
C LEU A 664 -5.09 -2.22 11.95
N SER A 665 -4.15 -2.45 12.87
CA SER A 665 -4.22 -3.54 13.86
C SER A 665 -5.56 -3.50 14.59
N ALA A 666 -6.19 -4.66 14.77
CA ALA A 666 -7.43 -4.81 15.54
C ALA A 666 -7.14 -5.04 17.02
N GLY A 667 -6.08 -5.79 17.34
CA GLY A 667 -5.55 -5.97 18.70
C GLY A 667 -4.95 -4.71 19.31
N GLY A 668 -4.68 -3.68 18.50
CA GLY A 668 -4.18 -2.39 18.96
C GLY A 668 -2.72 -2.43 19.42
N ALA A 669 -1.91 -3.34 18.88
CA ALA A 669 -0.46 -3.38 19.07
C ALA A 669 0.20 -4.02 17.83
N VAL A 670 1.29 -3.44 17.34
CA VAL A 670 1.97 -3.94 16.13
C VAL A 670 2.76 -5.21 16.43
N ARG A 671 2.50 -6.27 15.65
CA ARG A 671 3.13 -7.60 15.74
C ARG A 671 3.89 -7.93 14.46
N ALA A 672 4.90 -7.12 14.13
CA ALA A 672 5.66 -7.28 12.88
C ALA A 672 6.39 -8.64 12.82
N LEU A 673 6.28 -9.31 11.66
CA LEU A 673 6.77 -10.66 11.35
C LEU A 673 6.16 -11.82 12.17
N ASP A 674 5.16 -11.58 13.01
CA ASP A 674 4.57 -12.59 13.90
C ASP A 674 3.38 -13.34 13.26
N ALA A 675 3.14 -14.58 13.65
CA ALA A 675 1.95 -15.35 13.27
C ALA A 675 0.62 -14.72 13.74
N GLY A 676 0.65 -13.79 14.69
CA GLY A 676 -0.47 -12.97 15.14
C GLY A 676 -0.52 -11.55 14.55
N ALA A 677 0.23 -11.25 13.48
CA ALA A 677 0.14 -9.99 12.75
C ALA A 677 -1.30 -9.74 12.24
N ASP A 678 -1.84 -8.54 12.50
CA ASP A 678 -3.24 -8.20 12.17
C ASP A 678 -3.45 -6.77 11.62
N GLY A 679 -2.36 -6.02 11.39
CA GLY A 679 -2.36 -4.68 10.85
C GLY A 679 -1.25 -3.78 11.44
N ALA A 680 -1.10 -2.59 10.87
CA ALA A 680 -0.19 -1.56 11.34
C ALA A 680 -0.82 -0.65 12.41
N LEU A 681 0.00 0.11 13.13
CA LEU A 681 -0.44 1.33 13.81
C LEU A 681 0.51 2.46 13.42
N PHE A 682 -0.05 3.58 12.98
CA PHE A 682 0.73 4.79 12.73
C PHE A 682 1.19 5.44 14.03
N SER A 683 2.25 6.22 13.91
CA SER A 683 2.93 6.89 15.01
C SER A 683 3.42 8.26 14.59
N ASP A 684 3.38 9.23 15.51
CA ASP A 684 4.18 10.46 15.39
C ASP A 684 5.67 10.13 15.28
N GLY A 685 6.45 10.96 14.56
CA GLY A 685 7.89 10.84 14.54
C GLY A 685 8.63 11.97 13.83
N ALA A 686 9.86 12.21 14.25
CA ALA A 686 10.87 12.93 13.47
C ALA A 686 12.25 12.30 13.70
N GLY A 687 13.07 12.32 12.65
CA GLY A 687 14.47 11.94 12.76
C GLY A 687 15.30 12.68 11.70
N LEU A 688 16.52 13.02 12.05
CA LEU A 688 17.51 13.60 11.15
C LEU A 688 18.88 12.99 11.40
N VAL A 689 19.64 12.80 10.32
CA VAL A 689 21.05 12.43 10.32
C VAL A 689 21.86 13.44 9.52
N VAL A 690 23.11 13.68 9.90
CA VAL A 690 24.02 14.54 9.14
C VAL A 690 24.99 13.68 8.36
N LEU A 691 25.09 13.94 7.06
CA LEU A 691 25.91 13.25 6.09
C LEU A 691 27.06 14.15 5.63
N LYS A 692 28.24 13.55 5.46
CA LYS A 692 29.42 14.16 4.83
C LYS A 692 30.14 13.11 3.98
N ARG A 693 30.93 13.57 3.01
CA ARG A 693 32.01 12.75 2.42
C ARG A 693 33.00 12.31 3.51
N LEU A 694 33.46 11.06 3.49
CA LEU A 694 34.23 10.44 4.58
C LEU A 694 35.63 11.06 4.72
N SER A 695 36.28 11.45 3.62
CA SER A 695 37.52 12.22 3.68
C SER A 695 37.32 13.55 4.44
N ARG A 696 36.23 14.26 4.13
CA ARG A 696 35.84 15.52 4.77
C ARG A 696 35.52 15.33 6.26
N ALA A 697 34.74 14.31 6.63
CA ALA A 697 34.45 13.98 8.02
C ALA A 697 35.73 13.68 8.83
N ARG A 698 36.65 12.90 8.25
CA ARG A 698 37.94 12.57 8.88
C ARG A 698 38.89 13.77 8.98
N ALA A 699 38.85 14.70 8.01
CA ALA A 699 39.64 15.93 8.03
C ALA A 699 39.10 16.95 9.06
N ASP A 700 37.78 17.08 9.16
CA ASP A 700 37.12 17.90 10.18
C ASP A 700 37.31 17.34 11.60
N GLY A 701 37.47 16.02 11.72
CA GLY A 701 37.60 15.31 12.99
C GLY A 701 36.26 14.92 13.62
N ASP A 702 35.21 14.79 12.81
CA ASP A 702 33.88 14.37 13.26
C ASP A 702 33.87 12.90 13.73
N GLN A 703 32.91 12.55 14.59
CA GLN A 703 32.65 11.15 14.90
C GLN A 703 31.87 10.49 13.77
N VAL A 704 32.49 9.56 13.04
CA VAL A 704 31.77 8.68 12.11
C VAL A 704 30.92 7.69 12.90
N LEU A 705 29.59 7.77 12.75
CA LEU A 705 28.60 6.88 13.36
C LEU A 705 28.34 5.63 12.51
N GLY A 706 28.53 5.75 11.18
CA GLY A 706 28.39 4.68 10.20
C GLY A 706 28.64 5.20 8.78
N ILE A 707 28.69 4.30 7.81
CA ILE A 707 28.92 4.58 6.38
C ILE A 707 27.71 4.13 5.57
N VAL A 708 27.09 5.03 4.82
CA VAL A 708 26.10 4.67 3.78
C VAL A 708 26.86 4.00 2.66
N SER A 709 26.59 2.71 2.43
CA SER A 709 27.36 1.85 1.52
C SER A 709 26.67 1.73 0.15
N ALA A 710 25.34 1.68 0.13
CA ALA A 710 24.52 1.87 -1.06
C ALA A 710 23.07 2.14 -0.67
N ILE A 711 22.29 2.67 -1.62
CA ILE A 711 20.84 2.75 -1.57
C ILE A 711 20.33 2.26 -2.92
N GLY A 712 19.48 1.25 -2.93
CA GLY A 712 18.76 0.79 -4.12
C GLY A 712 17.31 1.25 -4.07
N LEU A 713 16.85 1.91 -5.14
CA LEU A 713 15.51 2.47 -5.27
C LEU A 713 14.72 1.76 -6.37
N SER A 714 13.40 1.58 -6.21
CA SER A 714 12.55 1.02 -7.27
C SER A 714 11.07 1.43 -7.15
N ALA A 715 10.32 1.17 -8.22
CA ALA A 715 8.87 1.14 -8.24
C ALA A 715 8.38 -0.28 -8.56
N ASP A 716 7.26 -0.68 -7.95
CA ASP A 716 6.62 -2.00 -8.13
C ASP A 716 6.18 -2.28 -9.58
N GLY A 717 5.95 -1.22 -10.37
CA GLY A 717 5.33 -1.34 -11.69
C GLY A 717 3.89 -1.84 -11.60
N ARG A 718 3.49 -2.67 -12.56
CA ARG A 718 2.09 -3.10 -12.73
C ARG A 718 1.67 -4.18 -11.72
N GLY A 719 1.06 -3.71 -10.63
CA GLY A 719 0.49 -4.55 -9.55
C GLY A 719 -0.97 -4.98 -9.76
N LYS A 720 -1.56 -5.59 -8.72
CA LYS A 720 -3.00 -5.98 -8.68
C LYS A 720 -3.91 -4.81 -8.33
N ALA A 721 -3.45 -3.98 -7.41
CA ALA A 721 -4.04 -2.75 -6.91
C ALA A 721 -2.87 -1.88 -6.41
N ILE A 722 -3.04 -0.55 -6.39
CA ILE A 722 -1.93 0.38 -6.09
C ILE A 722 -1.48 0.37 -4.62
N TYR A 723 -2.32 -0.16 -3.73
CA TYR A 723 -2.04 -0.36 -2.31
C TYR A 723 -1.54 -1.78 -1.97
N ALA A 724 -1.49 -2.69 -2.96
CA ALA A 724 -1.09 -4.08 -2.74
C ALA A 724 0.42 -4.26 -3.09
N PRO A 725 1.28 -4.61 -2.11
CA PRO A 725 2.73 -4.65 -2.33
C PRO A 725 3.13 -5.71 -3.34
N ALA A 726 4.09 -5.38 -4.21
CA ALA A 726 4.67 -6.31 -5.17
C ALA A 726 6.13 -6.64 -4.85
N ARG A 727 6.35 -7.88 -4.40
CA ARG A 727 7.67 -8.55 -4.28
C ARG A 727 8.68 -8.15 -5.37
N ALA A 728 8.23 -8.04 -6.63
CA ALA A 728 9.12 -7.72 -7.76
C ALA A 728 9.77 -6.32 -7.69
N GLY A 729 9.12 -5.32 -7.09
CA GLY A 729 9.74 -4.02 -6.83
C GLY A 729 10.69 -4.08 -5.64
N GLN A 730 10.26 -4.72 -4.55
CA GLN A 730 11.07 -4.92 -3.34
C GLN A 730 12.39 -5.65 -3.66
N GLU A 731 12.32 -6.74 -4.42
CA GLU A 731 13.50 -7.44 -4.97
C GLU A 731 14.40 -6.53 -5.80
N LEU A 732 13.84 -5.70 -6.68
CA LEU A 732 14.61 -4.80 -7.55
C LEU A 732 15.31 -3.68 -6.77
N ALA A 733 14.76 -3.25 -5.63
CA ALA A 733 15.44 -2.33 -4.72
C ALA A 733 16.62 -3.03 -4.01
N ILE A 734 16.47 -4.29 -3.61
CA ILE A 734 17.55 -5.09 -3.00
C ILE A 734 18.66 -5.37 -4.04
N GLU A 735 18.29 -5.79 -5.25
CA GLU A 735 19.19 -6.02 -6.40
C GLU A 735 20.05 -4.78 -6.66
N ARG A 736 19.41 -3.61 -6.83
CA ARG A 736 20.11 -2.32 -7.02
C ARG A 736 21.03 -1.93 -5.86
N ALA A 737 20.70 -2.27 -4.61
CA ALA A 737 21.55 -1.97 -3.46
C ALA A 737 22.84 -2.81 -3.47
N PHE A 738 22.76 -4.08 -3.87
CA PHE A 738 23.93 -4.93 -4.06
C PHE A 738 24.75 -4.50 -5.28
N ASP A 739 24.13 -4.28 -6.44
CA ASP A 739 24.81 -3.85 -7.68
C ASP A 739 25.62 -2.57 -7.46
N ARG A 740 25.08 -1.59 -6.72
CA ARG A 740 25.72 -0.29 -6.43
C ARG A 740 26.87 -0.35 -5.43
N SER A 741 26.97 -1.42 -4.62
CA SER A 741 28.02 -1.58 -3.60
C SER A 741 29.02 -2.72 -3.88
N GLY A 742 28.72 -3.58 -4.86
CA GLY A 742 29.49 -4.80 -5.11
C GLY A 742 29.46 -5.81 -3.96
N LEU A 743 28.50 -5.68 -3.03
CA LEU A 743 28.34 -6.55 -1.87
C LEU A 743 27.41 -7.74 -2.19
N GLY A 744 27.60 -8.86 -1.50
CA GLY A 744 26.67 -10.00 -1.55
C GLY A 744 25.78 -10.10 -0.31
N PRO A 745 24.81 -11.03 -0.28
CA PRO A 745 24.01 -11.30 0.92
C PRO A 745 24.84 -11.67 2.17
N ASP A 746 25.94 -12.42 1.99
CA ASP A 746 26.86 -12.83 3.05
C ASP A 746 27.63 -11.65 3.72
N ASP A 747 27.62 -10.46 3.10
CA ASP A 747 28.21 -9.24 3.64
C ASP A 747 27.34 -8.53 4.69
N VAL A 748 26.05 -8.87 4.77
CA VAL A 748 25.03 -8.24 5.63
C VAL A 748 24.70 -9.14 6.82
N ASP A 749 24.89 -8.64 8.04
CA ASP A 749 24.63 -9.40 9.27
C ASP A 749 23.17 -9.31 9.72
N TRP A 750 22.46 -8.22 9.37
CA TRP A 750 21.16 -7.87 9.93
C TRP A 750 20.34 -6.97 9.01
N ILE A 751 19.01 -7.08 9.08
CA ILE A 751 18.05 -6.29 8.31
C ILE A 751 17.03 -5.68 9.26
N VAL A 752 16.92 -4.34 9.24
CA VAL A 752 15.78 -3.61 9.81
C VAL A 752 14.71 -3.49 8.72
N ALA A 753 13.79 -4.45 8.74
CA ALA A 753 12.72 -4.63 7.77
C ALA A 753 11.72 -3.45 7.77
N HIS A 754 11.01 -3.30 6.66
CA HIS A 754 9.85 -2.42 6.61
C HIS A 754 8.70 -2.95 7.48
N ALA A 755 8.55 -4.27 7.60
CA ALA A 755 7.52 -5.05 8.31
C ALA A 755 6.70 -4.24 9.32
N THR A 756 5.43 -4.03 8.98
CA THR A 756 4.50 -3.12 9.65
C THR A 756 3.52 -3.87 10.54
N GLY A 757 3.55 -5.20 10.57
CA GLY A 757 2.50 -6.03 11.17
C GLY A 757 1.29 -6.22 10.25
N THR A 758 1.37 -5.80 8.98
CA THR A 758 0.30 -6.06 8.00
C THR A 758 0.56 -7.41 7.32
N PRO A 759 -0.34 -8.41 7.39
CA PRO A 759 -0.04 -9.76 6.93
C PRO A 759 0.50 -9.84 5.48
N ALA A 760 -0.11 -9.10 4.55
CA ALA A 760 0.32 -9.09 3.15
C ALA A 760 1.60 -8.28 2.88
N GLY A 761 1.92 -7.30 3.72
CA GLY A 761 3.16 -6.51 3.63
C GLY A 761 4.35 -7.26 4.18
N ASP A 762 4.18 -7.80 5.39
CA ASP A 762 5.16 -8.65 6.07
C ASP A 762 5.39 -9.97 5.30
N GLU A 763 4.36 -10.57 4.68
CA GLU A 763 4.51 -11.71 3.75
C GLU A 763 5.36 -11.32 2.53
N ALA A 764 4.99 -10.24 1.83
CA ALA A 764 5.69 -9.81 0.62
C ALA A 764 7.17 -9.47 0.88
N GLU A 765 7.47 -8.75 1.96
CA GLU A 765 8.84 -8.41 2.32
C GLU A 765 9.64 -9.65 2.70
N PHE A 766 9.17 -10.46 3.65
CA PHE A 766 9.97 -11.57 4.16
C PHE A 766 10.25 -12.62 3.08
N THR A 767 9.29 -12.84 2.17
CA THR A 767 9.51 -13.64 0.94
C THR A 767 10.58 -13.00 0.04
N SER A 768 10.50 -11.69 -0.24
CA SER A 768 11.49 -10.98 -1.07
C SER A 768 12.90 -11.02 -0.47
N LEU A 769 13.01 -10.87 0.85
CA LEU A 769 14.27 -11.01 1.59
C LEU A 769 14.76 -12.46 1.51
N GLY A 770 13.93 -13.46 1.82
CA GLY A 770 14.31 -14.86 1.81
C GLY A 770 14.90 -15.33 0.48
N GLN A 771 14.39 -14.81 -0.64
CA GLN A 771 14.88 -15.17 -1.98
C GLN A 771 16.11 -14.38 -2.42
N ARG A 772 16.31 -13.14 -1.94
CA ARG A 772 17.52 -12.33 -2.24
C ARG A 772 18.65 -12.51 -1.22
N TYR A 773 18.37 -13.12 -0.08
CA TYR A 773 19.33 -13.53 0.94
C TYR A 773 19.44 -15.07 1.09
N ALA A 774 18.87 -15.83 0.15
CA ALA A 774 18.89 -17.29 0.15
C ALA A 774 20.32 -17.85 0.29
N GLY A 775 20.52 -18.74 1.26
CA GLY A 775 21.83 -19.35 1.54
C GLY A 775 22.85 -18.43 2.21
N ALA A 776 22.51 -17.20 2.59
CA ALA A 776 23.36 -16.33 3.42
C ALA A 776 23.58 -16.93 4.82
N ARG A 777 24.70 -16.58 5.47
CA ARG A 777 25.12 -17.12 6.78
C ARG A 777 24.33 -16.59 7.99
N GLY A 778 23.01 -16.76 7.98
CA GLY A 778 22.15 -16.48 9.14
C GLY A 778 21.94 -14.99 9.41
N THR A 779 21.54 -14.25 8.37
CA THR A 779 21.23 -12.82 8.47
C THR A 779 20.02 -12.60 9.38
N LEU A 780 20.17 -11.74 10.38
CA LEU A 780 19.09 -11.46 11.33
C LEU A 780 18.05 -10.50 10.73
N VAL A 781 16.77 -10.60 11.13
CA VAL A 781 15.68 -9.72 10.66
C VAL A 781 14.84 -9.20 11.82
N THR A 782 14.59 -7.89 11.86
CA THR A 782 13.78 -7.21 12.90
C THR A 782 12.98 -6.04 12.32
N SER A 783 11.98 -5.52 13.02
CA SER A 783 11.35 -4.23 12.73
C SER A 783 10.99 -3.49 14.02
N ASN A 784 11.54 -2.27 14.15
CA ASN A 784 11.26 -1.33 15.24
C ASN A 784 9.77 -0.91 15.35
N LYS A 785 8.94 -1.17 14.32
CA LYS A 785 7.53 -0.77 14.27
C LYS A 785 6.67 -1.56 15.23
N SER A 786 7.10 -2.76 15.66
CA SER A 786 6.46 -3.46 16.78
C SER A 786 6.64 -2.76 18.13
N LEU A 787 7.51 -1.74 18.22
CA LEU A 787 7.79 -1.01 19.46
C LEU A 787 7.30 0.45 19.41
N VAL A 788 7.77 1.24 18.43
CA VAL A 788 7.41 2.67 18.28
C VAL A 788 6.26 2.93 17.30
N GLY A 789 5.72 1.89 16.66
CA GLY A 789 4.74 2.03 15.58
C GLY A 789 5.37 2.50 14.27
N HIS A 790 4.53 2.66 13.24
CA HIS A 790 4.96 3.16 11.94
C HIS A 790 4.99 4.70 11.94
N CYS A 791 6.20 5.27 12.05
CA CYS A 791 6.47 6.71 12.03
C CYS A 791 6.29 7.38 10.65
N GLY A 792 5.36 6.89 9.81
CA GLY A 792 5.07 7.38 8.46
C GLY A 792 6.33 7.64 7.62
N TRP A 793 6.45 8.86 7.11
CA TRP A 793 7.54 9.35 6.27
C TRP A 793 8.91 9.35 6.97
N ALA A 794 8.94 9.39 8.32
CA ALA A 794 10.17 9.29 9.13
C ALA A 794 10.62 7.83 9.41
N ALA A 795 9.83 6.82 9.02
CA ALA A 795 10.11 5.43 9.41
C ALA A 795 11.45 4.88 8.89
N GLY A 796 11.94 5.38 7.75
CA GLY A 796 13.26 5.05 7.21
C GLY A 796 14.38 5.54 8.11
N VAL A 797 14.43 6.86 8.40
CA VAL A 797 15.47 7.45 9.25
C VAL A 797 15.43 6.93 10.70
N VAL A 798 14.25 6.60 11.24
CA VAL A 798 14.14 5.95 12.56
C VAL A 798 14.79 4.54 12.56
N SER A 799 14.68 3.80 11.45
CA SER A 799 15.42 2.54 11.26
C SER A 799 16.91 2.72 11.02
N VAL A 800 17.33 3.80 10.33
CA VAL A 800 18.75 4.16 10.19
C VAL A 800 19.37 4.48 11.56
N ILE A 801 18.70 5.28 12.40
CA ILE A 801 19.18 5.63 13.75
C ILE A 801 19.23 4.39 14.65
N HIS A 802 18.24 3.48 14.54
CA HIS A 802 18.29 2.16 15.18
C HIS A 802 19.57 1.39 14.80
N THR A 803 19.91 1.33 13.51
CA THR A 803 21.15 0.69 13.03
C THR A 803 22.42 1.35 13.54
N LEU A 804 22.49 2.70 13.53
CA LEU A 804 23.66 3.45 14.03
C LEU A 804 23.88 3.24 15.53
N LEU A 805 22.79 3.16 16.33
CA LEU A 805 22.86 2.84 17.75
C LEU A 805 23.32 1.39 17.98
N ALA A 806 22.82 0.42 17.22
CA ALA A 806 23.27 -0.97 17.30
C ALA A 806 24.76 -1.14 16.96
N LEU A 807 25.25 -0.41 15.93
CA LEU A 807 26.69 -0.35 15.59
C LEU A 807 27.51 0.27 16.72
N ARG A 808 27.06 1.40 17.30
CA ARG A 808 27.70 2.09 18.43
C ARG A 808 27.78 1.22 19.69
N HIS A 809 26.71 0.47 20.01
CA HIS A 809 26.60 -0.34 21.22
C HIS A 809 27.08 -1.79 21.07
N GLY A 810 27.34 -2.25 19.84
CA GLY A 810 27.85 -3.60 19.59
C GLY A 810 26.83 -4.70 19.88
N THR A 811 25.54 -4.42 19.69
CA THR A 811 24.42 -5.31 19.97
C THR A 811 23.30 -5.07 18.98
N ILE A 812 22.73 -6.14 18.42
CA ILE A 812 21.50 -6.13 17.63
C ILE A 812 20.31 -6.33 18.60
N PRO A 813 19.34 -5.40 18.68
CA PRO A 813 18.16 -5.56 19.54
C PRO A 813 17.25 -6.75 19.17
N ALA A 814 16.39 -7.14 20.11
CA ALA A 814 15.40 -8.19 19.91
C ALA A 814 14.20 -7.74 19.08
N GLN A 815 13.51 -8.68 18.43
CA GLN A 815 12.18 -8.46 17.90
C GLN A 815 11.13 -8.56 19.01
N TYR A 816 10.50 -7.43 19.34
CA TYR A 816 9.41 -7.40 20.33
C TYR A 816 8.06 -7.75 19.71
N ARG A 817 7.15 -8.29 20.54
CA ARG A 817 5.78 -8.70 20.18
C ARG A 817 5.73 -9.79 19.08
N PHE A 818 6.73 -10.66 19.09
CA PHE A 818 6.88 -11.82 18.23
C PHE A 818 6.92 -13.10 19.08
N GLU A 819 6.21 -14.13 18.64
CA GLU A 819 6.19 -15.48 19.22
C GLU A 819 6.72 -16.52 18.22
N ARG A 820 6.38 -16.37 16.93
CA ARG A 820 6.91 -17.18 15.82
C ARG A 820 6.57 -16.56 14.47
N LEU A 821 7.32 -16.91 13.42
CA LEU A 821 6.93 -16.61 12.03
C LEU A 821 5.58 -17.28 11.69
N PRO A 822 4.76 -16.70 10.80
CA PRO A 822 3.66 -17.41 10.16
C PRO A 822 4.14 -18.67 9.43
N ASP A 823 3.34 -19.74 9.45
CA ASP A 823 3.68 -21.02 8.81
C ASP A 823 4.01 -20.86 7.31
N ALA A 824 3.43 -19.86 6.63
CA ALA A 824 3.69 -19.54 5.23
C ALA A 824 5.08 -18.89 4.97
N LEU A 825 5.73 -18.35 6.01
CA LEU A 825 7.05 -17.72 5.94
C LEU A 825 8.16 -18.58 6.55
N ALA A 826 7.82 -19.61 7.34
CA ALA A 826 8.78 -20.57 7.86
C ALA A 826 9.51 -21.35 6.73
N ASP A 827 8.81 -21.70 5.64
CA ASP A 827 9.39 -22.34 4.46
C ASP A 827 10.27 -21.38 3.62
N GLU A 828 10.09 -20.05 3.74
CA GLU A 828 10.83 -19.01 2.99
C GLU A 828 12.02 -18.43 3.80
N ALA A 829 12.25 -18.90 5.03
CA ALA A 829 13.23 -18.36 5.97
C ALA A 829 14.69 -18.83 5.76
N ASP A 830 15.04 -19.38 4.59
CA ASP A 830 16.36 -19.97 4.35
C ASP A 830 17.47 -18.90 4.38
N GLY A 831 18.38 -19.01 5.35
CA GLY A 831 19.42 -18.00 5.64
C GLY A 831 18.95 -16.82 6.51
N LEU A 832 17.68 -16.72 6.88
CA LEU A 832 17.11 -15.63 7.70
C LEU A 832 16.73 -16.10 9.12
N THR A 833 16.79 -15.21 10.11
CA THR A 833 16.35 -15.51 11.50
C THR A 833 15.87 -14.27 12.24
N VAL A 834 14.74 -14.37 12.96
CA VAL A 834 14.21 -13.30 13.81
C VAL A 834 14.73 -13.48 15.25
N PRO A 835 15.48 -12.53 15.84
CA PRO A 835 16.07 -12.70 17.16
C PRO A 835 15.09 -12.37 18.29
N GLU A 836 14.69 -13.36 19.10
CA GLU A 836 13.85 -13.18 20.30
C GLU A 836 14.57 -12.48 21.46
N GLN A 837 15.90 -12.36 21.43
CA GLN A 837 16.75 -11.77 22.48
C GLN A 837 17.86 -10.92 21.84
N PRO A 838 18.40 -9.90 22.54
CA PRO A 838 19.46 -9.06 21.99
C PRO A 838 20.74 -9.87 21.69
N VAL A 839 21.27 -9.74 20.47
CA VAL A 839 22.41 -10.52 19.97
C VAL A 839 23.69 -9.67 20.01
N PRO A 840 24.77 -10.11 20.69
CA PRO A 840 26.04 -9.41 20.65
C PRO A 840 26.61 -9.32 19.23
N TRP A 841 26.94 -8.11 18.80
CA TRP A 841 27.46 -7.79 17.47
C TRP A 841 28.81 -7.07 17.57
N PRO A 842 29.87 -7.78 18.01
CA PRO A 842 31.21 -7.22 18.16
C PRO A 842 31.86 -6.95 16.80
N ALA A 843 32.68 -5.89 16.73
CA ALA A 843 33.49 -5.57 15.55
C ALA A 843 34.43 -6.74 15.20
N ARG A 844 34.63 -6.97 13.90
CA ARG A 844 35.40 -8.12 13.38
C ARG A 844 36.63 -7.61 12.63
N ALA A 845 37.76 -8.31 12.73
CA ALA A 845 38.99 -7.87 12.08
C ALA A 845 38.93 -7.96 10.54
N GLU A 846 38.24 -8.97 10.00
CA GLU A 846 38.32 -9.35 8.58
C GLU A 846 37.27 -8.66 7.70
N ARG A 847 36.09 -8.31 8.22
CA ARG A 847 35.09 -7.49 7.51
C ARG A 847 34.31 -6.57 8.46
N PRO A 848 33.85 -5.39 8.01
CA PRO A 848 32.91 -4.58 8.78
C PRO A 848 31.64 -5.37 9.13
N ARG A 849 31.07 -5.02 10.28
CA ARG A 849 29.65 -5.18 10.58
C ARG A 849 28.83 -4.35 9.60
N ARG A 850 27.80 -4.97 9.00
CA ARG A 850 26.86 -4.28 8.11
C ARG A 850 25.41 -4.68 8.38
N ALA A 851 24.50 -3.73 8.22
CA ALA A 851 23.07 -3.99 8.23
C ALA A 851 22.36 -3.27 7.10
N ALA A 852 21.23 -3.81 6.67
CA ALA A 852 20.35 -3.18 5.70
C ALA A 852 19.09 -2.59 6.35
N VAL A 853 18.49 -1.59 5.71
CA VAL A 853 17.26 -0.93 6.12
C VAL A 853 16.29 -0.91 4.94
N SER A 854 15.12 -1.52 5.10
CA SER A 854 14.05 -1.52 4.09
C SER A 854 12.99 -0.46 4.38
N GLY A 855 12.53 0.22 3.34
CA GLY A 855 11.35 1.09 3.37
C GLY A 855 10.52 0.89 2.11
N PHE A 856 9.27 0.44 2.26
CA PHE A 856 8.38 0.17 1.14
C PHE A 856 7.16 1.09 1.22
N GLY A 857 7.16 2.10 0.36
CA GLY A 857 6.14 3.14 0.27
C GLY A 857 4.83 2.63 -0.32
N PHE A 858 3.72 3.12 0.23
CA PHE A 858 2.39 2.98 -0.36
C PHE A 858 2.39 3.51 -1.80
N GLY A 859 1.68 2.86 -2.72
CA GLY A 859 1.88 3.05 -4.17
C GLY A 859 2.96 2.14 -4.79
N GLY A 860 3.76 1.46 -3.96
CA GLY A 860 4.82 0.54 -4.41
C GLY A 860 6.13 1.26 -4.69
N THR A 861 6.60 2.10 -3.75
CA THR A 861 7.80 2.93 -3.90
C THR A 861 8.90 2.49 -2.93
N ASN A 862 9.87 1.72 -3.40
CA ASN A 862 10.76 0.94 -2.54
C ASN A 862 12.16 1.54 -2.41
N ALA A 863 12.73 1.45 -1.22
CA ALA A 863 14.12 1.73 -0.95
C ALA A 863 14.73 0.63 -0.05
N HIS A 864 15.96 0.22 -0.36
CA HIS A 864 16.77 -0.69 0.46
C HIS A 864 18.18 -0.09 0.61
N MET A 865 18.57 0.25 1.83
CA MET A 865 19.82 0.95 2.16
C MET A 865 20.77 0.04 2.94
N ILE A 866 22.04 -0.03 2.54
CA ILE A 866 23.08 -0.79 3.25
C ILE A 866 23.98 0.18 4.05
N ILE A 867 24.20 -0.11 5.33
CA ILE A 867 25.02 0.68 6.26
C ILE A 867 26.14 -0.20 6.84
N SER A 868 27.37 0.33 6.84
CA SER A 868 28.58 -0.33 7.39
C SER A 868 29.19 0.46 8.56
N GLU A 869 30.05 -0.16 9.36
CA GLU A 869 30.93 0.56 10.32
C GLU A 869 32.18 1.20 9.66
N ASP A 870 32.81 2.19 10.33
CA ASP A 870 34.13 2.76 9.95
C ASP A 870 35.27 1.75 10.22
N HIS A 871 35.41 0.74 9.36
CA HIS A 871 36.41 -0.32 9.55
C HIS A 871 37.81 0.11 9.09
N ARG A 872 38.68 0.45 10.05
CA ARG A 872 40.06 0.90 9.81
C ARG A 872 41.02 -0.29 9.66
N GLY A 873 40.96 -0.98 8.52
CA GLY A 873 41.88 -2.08 8.23
C GLY A 873 41.94 -2.54 6.77
N THR A 874 40.84 -2.40 6.03
CA THR A 874 40.76 -2.76 4.60
C THR A 874 40.55 -1.50 3.75
N ARG A 875 40.84 -1.58 2.44
CA ARG A 875 39.99 -0.83 1.50
C ARG A 875 38.57 -1.32 1.74
N SER A 876 37.60 -0.42 1.90
CA SER A 876 36.20 -0.83 1.82
C SER A 876 35.98 -1.55 0.48
N GLY A 877 35.18 -2.63 0.46
CA GLY A 877 34.48 -3.00 -0.77
C GLY A 877 33.77 -1.76 -1.31
N HIS A 878 33.71 -1.60 -2.62
CA HIS A 878 33.58 -0.27 -3.23
C HIS A 878 32.49 0.60 -2.57
N PRO A 879 32.74 1.91 -2.38
CA PRO A 879 31.85 2.82 -1.65
C PRO A 879 30.41 2.87 -2.18
N ALA A 880 29.62 3.81 -1.67
CA ALA A 880 28.48 4.37 -2.41
C ALA A 880 28.96 5.16 -3.64
N ALA A 881 29.76 4.52 -4.50
CA ALA A 881 30.29 5.04 -5.75
C ALA A 881 29.16 5.02 -6.79
N LEU A 882 28.31 6.03 -6.72
CA LEU A 882 27.50 6.40 -7.88
C LEU A 882 28.46 6.64 -9.05
N PRO A 883 28.12 6.24 -10.29
CA PRO A 883 28.94 6.54 -11.46
C PRO A 883 29.27 8.03 -11.54
N ALA A 884 30.46 8.41 -12.02
CA ALA A 884 30.78 9.82 -12.23
C ALA A 884 29.65 10.50 -13.04
N PRO A 885 29.13 11.68 -12.61
CA PRO A 885 28.02 12.36 -13.28
C PRO A 885 28.26 12.48 -14.78
N VAL A 886 27.28 12.12 -15.61
CA VAL A 886 27.48 12.18 -17.07
C VAL A 886 27.66 13.63 -17.50
N GLY A 887 28.86 13.99 -17.97
CA GLY A 887 29.19 15.30 -18.55
C GLY A 887 28.50 15.61 -19.90
N GLU A 888 27.35 14.99 -20.15
CA GLU A 888 26.52 15.13 -21.34
C GLU A 888 25.33 16.05 -21.07
N ASP A 889 24.75 16.61 -22.13
CA ASP A 889 23.48 17.33 -22.09
C ASP A 889 22.32 16.42 -21.67
N LEU A 890 21.51 16.90 -20.73
CA LEU A 890 20.15 16.40 -20.55
C LEU A 890 19.21 17.16 -21.51
N VAL A 891 18.31 16.45 -22.16
CA VAL A 891 17.46 16.97 -23.23
C VAL A 891 15.99 16.63 -23.03
N LEU A 892 15.12 17.59 -23.35
CA LEU A 892 13.68 17.38 -23.46
C LEU A 892 13.37 16.79 -24.85
N VAL A 893 12.74 15.61 -24.89
CA VAL A 893 12.36 14.92 -26.15
C VAL A 893 10.86 14.94 -26.43
N GLY A 894 10.03 15.28 -25.44
CA GLY A 894 8.59 15.41 -25.61
C GLY A 894 7.91 16.01 -24.41
N TRP A 895 6.68 16.51 -24.61
CA TRP A 895 5.82 17.04 -23.56
C TRP A 895 4.35 16.83 -23.89
N SER A 896 3.49 16.89 -22.89
CA SER A 896 2.04 16.95 -23.00
C SER A 896 1.46 17.72 -21.81
N SER A 897 0.19 18.11 -21.89
CA SER A 897 -0.44 18.89 -20.82
C SER A 897 -1.96 18.74 -20.83
N HIS A 898 -2.58 18.81 -19.66
CA HIS A 898 -4.03 18.81 -19.54
C HIS A 898 -4.55 19.93 -18.64
N GLN A 899 -5.25 20.89 -19.25
CA GLN A 899 -5.91 22.03 -18.62
C GLN A 899 -7.44 21.95 -18.79
N PRO A 900 -8.22 22.69 -17.98
CA PRO A 900 -9.65 22.90 -18.21
C PRO A 900 -9.94 23.43 -19.62
N GLY A 901 -11.11 23.08 -20.15
CA GLY A 901 -11.44 23.24 -21.58
C GLY A 901 -10.80 22.19 -22.50
N SER A 902 -9.77 21.45 -22.06
CA SER A 902 -8.97 20.52 -22.90
C SER A 902 -8.43 21.16 -24.20
N PRO A 903 -7.63 22.24 -24.12
CA PRO A 903 -6.94 22.78 -25.30
C PRO A 903 -5.96 21.75 -25.89
N ASP A 904 -5.72 21.81 -27.20
CA ASP A 904 -4.67 21.05 -27.87
C ASP A 904 -3.28 21.71 -27.72
N SER A 905 -2.23 21.03 -28.19
CA SER A 905 -0.84 21.52 -28.11
C SER A 905 -0.62 22.87 -28.78
N ASP A 906 -1.33 23.16 -29.87
CA ASP A 906 -1.20 24.40 -30.63
C ASP A 906 -1.89 25.56 -29.90
N ALA A 907 -3.06 25.29 -29.28
CA ALA A 907 -3.74 26.23 -28.40
C ALA A 907 -2.93 26.54 -27.13
N VAL A 908 -2.32 25.53 -26.50
CA VAL A 908 -1.41 25.70 -25.34
C VAL A 908 -0.17 26.50 -25.74
N ALA A 909 0.46 26.21 -26.88
CA ALA A 909 1.60 26.97 -27.39
C ALA A 909 1.24 28.41 -27.77
N ALA A 910 0.03 28.64 -28.34
CA ALA A 910 -0.46 29.97 -28.64
C ALA A 910 -0.75 30.78 -27.37
N TRP A 911 -1.35 30.16 -26.34
CA TRP A 911 -1.58 30.75 -25.03
C TRP A 911 -0.27 31.13 -24.32
N ALA A 912 0.66 30.18 -24.18
CA ALA A 912 1.97 30.42 -23.57
C ALA A 912 2.78 31.51 -24.28
N ALA A 913 2.57 31.69 -25.60
CA ALA A 913 3.18 32.75 -26.39
C ALA A 913 2.34 34.05 -26.49
N GLY A 914 1.35 34.24 -25.62
CA GLY A 914 0.56 35.47 -25.48
C GLY A 914 -0.43 35.77 -26.62
N ARG A 915 -0.81 34.74 -27.41
CA ARG A 915 -1.66 34.87 -28.61
C ARG A 915 -2.95 34.03 -28.58
N GLY A 916 -3.07 33.10 -27.64
CA GLY A 916 -4.26 32.27 -27.43
C GLY A 916 -5.25 32.87 -26.42
N THR A 917 -6.35 32.17 -26.19
CA THR A 917 -7.25 32.39 -25.04
C THR A 917 -6.71 31.69 -23.80
N ASP A 918 -6.85 32.30 -22.63
CA ASP A 918 -6.57 31.63 -21.36
C ASP A 918 -7.47 30.39 -21.16
N PRO A 919 -6.93 29.26 -20.63
CA PRO A 919 -7.74 28.15 -20.15
C PRO A 919 -8.68 28.57 -19.01
N GLU A 920 -9.76 27.81 -18.80
CA GLU A 920 -10.60 28.00 -17.61
C GLU A 920 -9.80 27.66 -16.33
N PRO A 921 -10.05 28.32 -15.18
CA PRO A 921 -9.21 28.16 -13.99
C PRO A 921 -9.45 26.86 -13.20
N SER A 922 -10.50 26.08 -13.50
CA SER A 922 -10.85 24.86 -12.79
C SER A 922 -11.66 23.92 -13.67
N PHE A 923 -11.54 22.59 -13.47
CA PHE A 923 -12.46 21.61 -14.04
C PHE A 923 -13.85 21.62 -13.37
N GLY A 924 -14.07 22.47 -12.36
CA GLY A 924 -15.32 22.61 -11.62
C GLY A 924 -15.46 21.63 -10.46
N ALA A 925 -16.68 21.53 -9.91
CA ALA A 925 -16.95 20.70 -8.74
C ALA A 925 -16.67 19.20 -8.96
N THR A 926 -16.91 18.71 -10.18
CA THR A 926 -16.70 17.31 -10.60
C THR A 926 -15.73 17.24 -11.76
N TYR A 927 -14.67 16.42 -11.65
CA TYR A 927 -13.75 16.19 -12.76
C TYR A 927 -14.37 15.20 -13.78
N PRO A 928 -14.23 15.42 -15.10
CA PRO A 928 -14.75 14.52 -16.12
C PRO A 928 -13.91 13.23 -16.22
N VAL A 929 -14.24 12.24 -15.38
CA VAL A 929 -13.59 10.91 -15.40
C VAL A 929 -13.78 10.24 -16.77
N PRO A 930 -12.70 9.86 -17.49
CA PRO A 930 -12.80 9.21 -18.78
C PRO A 930 -13.51 7.84 -18.71
N PRO A 931 -14.18 7.39 -19.79
CA PRO A 931 -14.81 6.07 -19.85
C PRO A 931 -13.77 4.93 -19.74
N PHE A 932 -14.22 3.78 -19.23
CA PHE A 932 -13.40 2.60 -18.92
C PHE A 932 -12.51 2.10 -20.09
N GLN A 933 -12.94 2.33 -21.33
CA GLN A 933 -12.18 1.99 -22.54
C GLN A 933 -10.91 2.83 -22.72
N GLN A 934 -10.90 4.07 -22.20
CA GLN A 934 -9.78 5.00 -22.24
C GLN A 934 -8.96 4.92 -20.94
N LEU A 935 -9.64 5.02 -19.80
CA LEU A 935 -9.06 4.85 -18.46
C LEU A 935 -9.35 3.42 -17.97
N ARG A 936 -8.35 2.53 -18.07
CA ARG A 936 -8.48 1.09 -17.71
C ARG A 936 -8.48 0.85 -16.20
N MET A 937 -9.37 1.52 -15.48
CA MET A 937 -9.48 1.54 -14.03
C MET A 937 -10.94 1.24 -13.62
N PRO A 938 -11.22 0.39 -12.63
CA PRO A 938 -12.58 0.09 -12.21
C PRO A 938 -13.39 1.37 -11.90
N PRO A 939 -14.67 1.48 -12.31
CA PRO A 939 -15.47 2.68 -12.07
C PRO A 939 -15.59 3.15 -10.60
N PRO A 940 -15.57 2.28 -9.57
CA PRO A 940 -15.45 2.73 -8.17
C PRO A 940 -14.12 3.45 -7.91
N THR A 941 -12.99 2.79 -8.15
CA THR A 941 -11.63 3.35 -8.03
C THR A 941 -11.48 4.66 -8.80
N ALA A 942 -11.99 4.72 -10.04
CA ALA A 942 -11.91 5.91 -10.89
C ALA A 942 -12.73 7.11 -10.39
N ARG A 943 -13.72 6.91 -9.50
CA ARG A 943 -14.47 7.98 -8.83
C ARG A 943 -13.87 8.39 -7.49
N ALA A 944 -13.18 7.48 -6.80
CA ALA A 944 -12.46 7.77 -5.56
C ALA A 944 -11.09 8.42 -5.80
N THR A 945 -10.50 8.19 -6.98
CA THR A 945 -9.22 8.75 -7.41
C THR A 945 -9.32 10.26 -7.65
N ASP A 946 -8.37 11.02 -7.09
CA ASP A 946 -8.28 12.47 -7.25
C ASP A 946 -7.94 12.86 -8.69
N ARG A 947 -8.42 14.05 -9.10
CA ARG A 947 -8.22 14.55 -10.45
C ARG A 947 -6.74 14.68 -10.83
N THR A 948 -5.86 15.04 -9.89
CA THR A 948 -4.40 15.09 -10.11
C THR A 948 -3.84 13.78 -10.68
N GLN A 949 -4.17 12.65 -10.05
CA GLN A 949 -3.72 11.32 -10.49
C GLN A 949 -4.30 10.95 -11.87
N LEU A 950 -5.56 11.32 -12.15
CA LEU A 950 -6.20 11.07 -13.45
C LEU A 950 -5.65 11.97 -14.57
N MET A 951 -5.35 13.23 -14.26
CA MET A 951 -4.76 14.21 -15.18
C MET A 951 -3.36 13.76 -15.63
N MET A 952 -2.55 13.18 -14.71
CA MET A 952 -1.25 12.60 -15.06
C MET A 952 -1.37 11.38 -15.99
N VAL A 953 -2.25 10.43 -15.68
CA VAL A 953 -2.48 9.26 -16.57
C VAL A 953 -2.90 9.73 -17.96
N ARG A 954 -3.78 10.74 -18.05
CA ARG A 954 -4.18 11.35 -19.31
C ARG A 954 -3.01 12.00 -20.06
N CYS A 955 -2.17 12.81 -19.39
CA CYS A 955 -0.99 13.41 -20.03
C CYS A 955 -0.05 12.36 -20.65
N MET A 956 0.19 11.23 -19.95
CA MET A 956 1.02 10.13 -20.47
C MET A 956 0.37 9.39 -21.65
N GLN A 957 -0.97 9.38 -21.75
CA GLN A 957 -1.71 8.89 -22.92
C GLN A 957 -1.69 9.88 -24.10
N GLU A 958 -1.50 11.18 -23.83
CA GLU A 958 -1.48 12.27 -24.83
C GLU A 958 -0.07 12.63 -25.33
N LEU A 959 0.99 12.00 -24.80
CA LEU A 959 2.33 12.05 -25.39
C LEU A 959 2.34 11.43 -26.80
N ASP A 960 3.29 11.90 -27.63
CA ASP A 960 3.65 11.28 -28.91
C ASP A 960 4.02 9.79 -28.73
N GLU A 961 3.72 8.97 -29.74
CA GLU A 961 3.91 7.51 -29.65
C GLU A 961 5.38 7.11 -29.58
N ALA A 962 6.30 7.79 -30.28
CA ALA A 962 7.72 7.46 -30.23
C ALA A 962 8.34 7.83 -28.87
N VAL A 963 7.93 8.99 -28.32
CA VAL A 963 8.35 9.43 -26.98
C VAL A 963 7.77 8.49 -25.89
N ARG A 964 6.51 8.08 -26.01
CA ARG A 964 5.90 7.07 -25.13
C ARG A 964 6.60 5.73 -25.26
N GLN A 965 6.94 5.29 -26.47
CA GLN A 965 7.59 4.01 -26.69
C GLN A 965 8.99 3.96 -26.04
N LEU A 966 9.80 5.03 -26.13
CA LEU A 966 11.06 5.16 -25.39
C LEU A 966 10.86 4.88 -23.89
N CYS A 967 9.83 5.49 -23.27
CA CYS A 967 9.54 5.32 -21.85
C CYS A 967 9.14 3.87 -21.48
N LEU A 968 8.59 3.10 -22.42
CA LEU A 968 8.15 1.72 -22.24
C LEU A 968 9.27 0.71 -22.54
N ASP A 969 10.11 0.97 -23.54
CA ASP A 969 11.30 0.14 -23.82
C ASP A 969 12.26 0.22 -22.63
N HIS A 970 12.49 1.44 -22.12
CA HIS A 970 13.26 1.68 -20.90
C HIS A 970 12.46 1.48 -19.60
N HIS A 971 11.28 0.85 -19.59
CA HIS A 971 10.41 0.78 -18.40
C HIS A 971 11.12 0.41 -17.08
N LYS A 972 12.16 -0.44 -17.10
CA LYS A 972 12.98 -0.76 -15.92
C LYS A 972 13.75 0.44 -15.35
N THR A 973 14.22 1.34 -16.20
CA THR A 973 15.02 2.54 -15.87
C THR A 973 14.30 3.85 -16.20
N THR A 974 13.00 3.83 -16.53
CA THR A 974 12.17 5.03 -16.61
C THR A 974 11.74 5.46 -15.20
N GLY A 975 12.17 6.64 -14.77
CA GLY A 975 11.76 7.28 -13.51
C GLY A 975 10.56 8.22 -13.66
N VAL A 976 9.90 8.52 -12.54
CA VAL A 976 8.76 9.46 -12.47
C VAL A 976 8.95 10.46 -11.34
N VAL A 977 9.04 11.75 -11.65
CA VAL A 977 9.28 12.83 -10.69
C VAL A 977 8.18 13.87 -10.83
N VAL A 978 7.38 14.07 -9.79
CA VAL A 978 6.18 14.93 -9.84
C VAL A 978 6.28 16.09 -8.85
N GLY A 979 6.23 17.32 -9.35
CA GLY A 979 5.98 18.51 -8.55
C GLY A 979 4.50 18.61 -8.17
N HIS A 980 4.22 18.56 -6.87
CA HIS A 980 2.89 18.82 -6.31
C HIS A 980 3.03 19.64 -5.02
N THR A 981 1.97 20.35 -4.62
CA THR A 981 2.07 21.34 -3.54
C THR A 981 0.90 21.22 -2.59
N GLY A 982 1.17 20.77 -1.36
CA GLY A 982 0.17 20.47 -0.35
C GLY A 982 -0.79 19.32 -0.70
N ALA A 983 -1.93 19.30 -0.03
CA ALA A 983 -2.88 18.19 -0.05
C ALA A 983 -3.74 18.18 -1.34
N THR A 984 -4.08 16.99 -1.84
CA THR A 984 -4.96 16.88 -3.01
C THR A 984 -6.40 17.33 -2.71
N ARG A 985 -7.20 17.57 -3.75
CA ARG A 985 -8.58 18.05 -3.58
C ARG A 985 -9.44 17.02 -2.84
N ASN A 986 -9.28 15.73 -3.12
CA ASN A 986 -9.99 14.68 -2.39
C ASN A 986 -9.50 14.59 -0.93
N ALA A 987 -8.20 14.75 -0.66
CA ALA A 987 -7.65 14.76 0.71
C ALA A 987 -8.31 15.85 1.57
N LEU A 988 -8.37 17.07 1.03
CA LEU A 988 -9.02 18.23 1.66
C LEU A 988 -10.52 18.00 1.94
N LEU A 989 -11.24 17.38 1.00
CA LEU A 989 -12.67 17.09 1.16
C LEU A 989 -12.93 15.98 2.19
N TYR A 990 -12.14 14.90 2.20
CA TYR A 990 -12.25 13.87 3.25
C TYR A 990 -11.92 14.44 4.64
N LYS A 991 -10.97 15.38 4.75
CA LYS A 991 -10.67 16.10 6.00
C LYS A 991 -11.89 16.88 6.51
N THR A 992 -12.56 17.71 5.68
CA THR A 992 -13.80 18.40 6.10
C THR A 992 -14.90 17.41 6.49
N ARG A 993 -15.10 16.36 5.69
CA ARG A 993 -16.14 15.34 5.89
C ARG A 993 -15.95 14.56 7.20
N ALA A 994 -14.71 14.19 7.54
CA ALA A 994 -14.38 13.45 8.76
C ALA A 994 -14.68 14.23 10.06
N TYR A 995 -14.73 15.56 10.01
CA TYR A 995 -14.84 16.43 11.18
C TYR A 995 -16.27 16.86 11.52
N LEU A 996 -17.30 16.44 10.77
CA LEU A 996 -18.69 16.88 10.97
C LEU A 996 -19.18 16.69 12.43
N ASP A 997 -18.90 15.55 13.07
CA ASP A 997 -19.26 15.29 14.49
C ASP A 997 -18.49 16.18 15.49
N GLU A 998 -17.23 16.52 15.19
CA GLU A 998 -16.38 17.35 16.04
C GLU A 998 -16.79 18.83 15.91
N ILE A 999 -17.06 19.28 14.69
CA ILE A 999 -17.64 20.60 14.41
C ILE A 999 -19.00 20.73 15.10
N GLY A 1000 -19.88 19.75 14.92
CA GLY A 1000 -21.19 19.67 15.59
C GLY A 1000 -21.09 19.66 17.12
N HIS A 1001 -20.02 19.08 17.68
CA HIS A 1001 -19.74 19.15 19.11
C HIS A 1001 -19.25 20.53 19.54
N ALA A 1002 -18.33 21.14 18.79
CA ALA A 1002 -17.71 22.42 19.09
C ALA A 1002 -18.72 23.58 19.14
N VAL A 1003 -19.69 23.59 18.21
CA VAL A 1003 -20.73 24.64 18.13
C VAL A 1003 -21.97 24.33 18.98
N ALA A 1004 -21.99 23.23 19.74
CA ALA A 1004 -23.15 22.75 20.48
C ALA A 1004 -23.54 23.71 21.62
N GLY A 1005 -24.57 24.55 21.37
CA GLY A 1005 -25.03 25.57 22.31
C GLY A 1005 -24.19 26.85 22.30
N ALA A 1006 -23.40 27.07 21.24
CA ALA A 1006 -22.71 28.35 21.03
C ALA A 1006 -23.67 29.51 20.69
N ASP A 1007 -24.78 29.21 20.02
CA ASP A 1007 -25.75 30.19 19.51
C ASP A 1007 -27.20 29.62 19.56
N GLU A 1008 -28.18 30.34 19.03
CA GLU A 1008 -29.55 29.87 18.85
C GLU A 1008 -29.59 28.53 18.09
N ARG A 1009 -30.34 27.57 18.66
CA ARG A 1009 -30.46 26.19 18.13
C ARG A 1009 -30.89 26.13 16.67
N ALA A 1010 -31.65 27.10 16.18
CA ALA A 1010 -32.06 27.17 14.77
C ALA A 1010 -30.89 27.58 13.86
N THR A 1011 -30.12 28.60 14.24
CA THR A 1011 -28.91 29.05 13.54
C THR A 1011 -27.85 27.94 13.50
N THR A 1012 -27.56 27.32 14.63
CA THR A 1012 -26.61 26.20 14.71
C THR A 1012 -27.04 25.01 13.83
N ALA A 1013 -28.32 24.64 13.84
CA ALA A 1013 -28.83 23.54 13.01
C ALA A 1013 -28.75 23.85 11.51
N LYS A 1014 -29.09 25.08 11.09
CA LYS A 1014 -28.98 25.54 9.70
C LYS A 1014 -27.54 25.48 9.20
N PHE A 1015 -26.59 25.97 9.99
CA PHE A 1015 -25.16 25.93 9.68
C PHE A 1015 -24.66 24.49 9.50
N LEU A 1016 -24.96 23.61 10.46
CA LEU A 1016 -24.52 22.20 10.41
C LEU A 1016 -25.15 21.44 9.23
N GLN A 1017 -26.43 21.66 8.93
CA GLN A 1017 -27.09 21.07 7.77
C GLN A 1017 -26.41 21.50 6.46
N ARG A 1018 -26.16 22.80 6.26
CA ARG A 1018 -25.45 23.31 5.07
C ARG A 1018 -24.07 22.68 4.93
N LEU A 1019 -23.33 22.55 6.03
CA LEU A 1019 -21.99 21.95 6.04
C LEU A 1019 -22.02 20.45 5.70
N GLU A 1020 -22.97 19.70 6.25
CA GLU A 1020 -23.17 18.28 5.94
C GLU A 1020 -23.57 18.08 4.47
N GLU A 1021 -24.54 18.84 3.96
CA GLU A 1021 -24.97 18.81 2.55
C GLU A 1021 -23.80 19.14 1.61
N ARG A 1022 -22.98 20.15 1.94
CA ARG A 1022 -21.79 20.56 1.16
C ARG A 1022 -20.68 19.50 1.20
N ALA A 1023 -20.36 18.94 2.37
CA ALA A 1023 -19.33 17.91 2.51
C ALA A 1023 -19.74 16.59 1.83
N THR A 1024 -20.96 16.13 2.07
CA THR A 1024 -21.46 14.86 1.52
C THR A 1024 -21.81 14.92 0.03
N GLY A 1025 -22.17 16.10 -0.49
CA GLY A 1025 -22.39 16.34 -1.92
C GLY A 1025 -21.11 16.50 -2.75
N LEU A 1026 -19.98 16.88 -2.13
CA LEU A 1026 -18.70 17.07 -2.82
C LEU A 1026 -17.78 15.84 -2.79
N ILE A 1027 -17.91 14.96 -1.79
CA ILE A 1027 -17.18 13.68 -1.75
C ILE A 1027 -18.02 12.55 -1.11
N ALA A 1028 -17.95 11.37 -1.71
CA ALA A 1028 -18.62 10.17 -1.22
C ALA A 1028 -18.07 9.72 0.15
N ALA A 1029 -18.77 8.81 0.82
CA ALA A 1029 -18.24 8.14 2.01
C ALA A 1029 -16.99 7.33 1.65
N PRO A 1030 -15.95 7.32 2.51
CA PRO A 1030 -14.66 6.73 2.16
C PRO A 1030 -14.71 5.20 2.10
N THR A 1031 -14.04 4.63 1.09
CA THR A 1031 -13.91 3.19 0.84
C THR A 1031 -12.43 2.78 0.84
N GLU A 1032 -12.11 1.51 0.53
CA GLU A 1032 -10.73 1.07 0.31
C GLU A 1032 -10.04 1.78 -0.87
N ASP A 1033 -10.80 2.27 -1.86
CA ASP A 1033 -10.26 3.08 -2.96
C ASP A 1033 -9.93 4.53 -2.55
N SER A 1034 -10.46 5.02 -1.41
CA SER A 1034 -10.40 6.44 -1.07
C SER A 1034 -9.00 6.92 -0.70
N PHE A 1035 -8.31 6.23 0.21
CA PHE A 1035 -6.93 6.56 0.62
C PHE A 1035 -5.92 6.51 -0.56
N PRO A 1036 -5.80 5.40 -1.33
CA PRO A 1036 -5.00 5.40 -2.56
C PRO A 1036 -5.49 6.38 -3.63
N GLY A 1037 -6.76 6.80 -3.56
CA GLY A 1037 -7.33 7.80 -4.44
C GLY A 1037 -6.90 9.22 -4.13
N GLU A 1038 -6.63 9.56 -2.86
CA GLU A 1038 -6.33 10.93 -2.44
C GLU A 1038 -4.85 11.23 -2.20
N MET A 1039 -4.03 10.25 -1.82
CA MET A 1039 -2.61 10.49 -1.48
C MET A 1039 -1.79 11.19 -2.61
N PRO A 1040 -1.01 12.24 -2.29
CA PRO A 1040 -0.11 12.94 -3.22
C PRO A 1040 0.98 12.05 -3.84
N ASN A 1041 1.67 11.22 -3.06
CA ASN A 1041 2.69 10.28 -3.56
C ASN A 1041 2.16 9.35 -4.66
N VAL A 1042 0.87 9.01 -4.60
CA VAL A 1042 0.22 8.10 -5.55
C VAL A 1042 0.00 8.76 -6.91
N ILE A 1043 0.16 10.09 -7.05
CA ILE A 1043 0.22 10.77 -8.35
C ILE A 1043 1.39 10.22 -9.19
N ALA A 1044 2.60 10.19 -8.63
CA ALA A 1044 3.77 9.62 -9.30
C ALA A 1044 3.66 8.09 -9.43
N ALA A 1045 3.25 7.41 -8.35
CA ALA A 1045 3.17 5.95 -8.34
C ALA A 1045 2.10 5.39 -9.30
N ARG A 1046 1.02 6.13 -9.60
CA ARG A 1046 0.00 5.68 -10.55
C ARG A 1046 0.48 5.68 -11.99
N LEU A 1047 1.40 6.56 -12.37
CA LEU A 1047 2.10 6.47 -13.66
C LEU A 1047 2.94 5.18 -13.72
N SER A 1048 3.78 4.91 -12.71
CA SER A 1048 4.52 3.65 -12.61
C SER A 1048 3.62 2.42 -12.69
N ASN A 1049 2.51 2.42 -11.96
CA ASN A 1049 1.61 1.28 -11.87
C ASN A 1049 0.80 1.03 -13.16
N TYR A 1050 0.30 2.08 -13.80
CA TYR A 1050 -0.49 1.95 -15.03
C TYR A 1050 0.38 1.55 -16.23
N PHE A 1051 1.58 2.13 -16.34
CA PHE A 1051 2.48 1.92 -17.48
C PHE A 1051 3.55 0.82 -17.26
N ASP A 1052 3.71 0.30 -16.05
CA ASP A 1052 4.71 -0.71 -15.62
C ASP A 1052 6.15 -0.21 -15.55
N LEU A 1053 6.32 1.05 -15.15
CA LEU A 1053 7.62 1.69 -14.98
C LEU A 1053 8.20 1.32 -13.61
N ARG A 1054 9.47 0.91 -13.59
CA ARG A 1054 10.20 0.32 -12.44
C ARG A 1054 11.55 0.99 -12.17
N GLY A 1055 11.76 2.20 -12.69
CA GLY A 1055 12.79 3.12 -12.18
C GLY A 1055 12.45 3.55 -10.75
N LEU A 1056 12.71 4.80 -10.39
CA LEU A 1056 12.15 5.40 -9.17
C LEU A 1056 10.81 6.09 -9.46
N ASN A 1057 9.97 6.27 -8.44
CA ASN A 1057 8.95 7.32 -8.47
C ASN A 1057 9.02 8.16 -7.19
N ILE A 1058 8.65 9.44 -7.30
CA ILE A 1058 8.79 10.44 -6.25
C ILE A 1058 7.88 11.64 -6.52
N THR A 1059 7.28 12.19 -5.46
CA THR A 1059 6.59 13.48 -5.47
C THR A 1059 7.42 14.48 -4.63
N VAL A 1060 7.47 15.75 -5.03
CA VAL A 1060 8.23 16.81 -4.33
C VAL A 1060 7.41 18.10 -4.18
N ASP A 1061 7.59 18.80 -3.04
CA ASP A 1061 6.94 20.09 -2.73
C ASP A 1061 8.00 21.18 -2.48
N ALA A 1062 8.04 22.16 -3.39
CA ALA A 1062 8.81 23.39 -3.27
C ALA A 1062 7.88 24.62 -3.44
N GLY A 1063 6.63 24.52 -2.99
CA GLY A 1063 5.65 25.60 -3.11
C GLY A 1063 5.25 25.89 -4.55
N GLU A 1064 5.47 27.11 -5.03
CA GLU A 1064 5.24 27.46 -6.44
C GLU A 1064 6.31 26.87 -7.37
N ALA A 1065 7.45 26.41 -6.83
CA ALA A 1065 8.58 25.90 -7.59
C ALA A 1065 8.62 24.37 -7.76
N SER A 1066 7.61 23.62 -7.29
CA SER A 1066 7.64 22.14 -7.24
C SER A 1066 7.93 21.46 -8.58
N LEU A 1067 7.54 22.05 -9.73
CA LEU A 1067 7.90 21.54 -11.05
C LEU A 1067 9.41 21.75 -11.36
N LEU A 1068 10.00 22.86 -10.94
CA LEU A 1068 11.43 23.13 -11.13
C LEU A 1068 12.28 22.21 -10.26
N GLU A 1069 11.83 21.95 -9.03
CA GLU A 1069 12.45 20.94 -8.14
C GLU A 1069 12.35 19.54 -8.76
N ALA A 1070 11.22 19.20 -9.38
CA ALA A 1070 11.07 17.95 -10.11
C ALA A 1070 12.05 17.83 -11.30
N PHE A 1071 12.40 18.93 -11.97
CA PHE A 1071 13.48 18.92 -12.98
C PHE A 1071 14.86 18.70 -12.35
N ASP A 1072 15.22 19.41 -11.28
CA ASP A 1072 16.53 19.27 -10.61
C ASP A 1072 16.75 17.84 -10.06
N VAL A 1073 15.75 17.32 -9.35
CA VAL A 1073 15.72 15.94 -8.84
C VAL A 1073 15.84 14.92 -9.98
N ALA A 1074 15.05 15.06 -11.06
CA ALA A 1074 15.12 14.16 -12.21
C ALA A 1074 16.49 14.20 -12.90
N GLY A 1075 17.04 15.40 -13.10
CA GLY A 1075 18.35 15.61 -13.67
C GLY A 1075 19.43 14.94 -12.83
N SER A 1076 19.36 15.05 -11.50
CA SER A 1076 20.30 14.38 -10.63
C SER A 1076 20.26 12.84 -10.74
N TYR A 1077 19.12 12.21 -11.03
CA TYR A 1077 19.07 10.74 -11.22
C TYR A 1077 19.50 10.30 -12.63
N LEU A 1078 19.30 11.13 -13.65
CA LEU A 1078 19.82 10.93 -15.01
C LEU A 1078 21.36 11.05 -15.02
N ASP A 1079 21.91 12.06 -14.32
CA ASP A 1079 23.35 12.33 -14.21
C ASP A 1079 24.12 11.15 -13.60
N PHE A 1080 23.56 10.51 -12.56
CA PHE A 1080 24.14 9.32 -11.93
C PHE A 1080 23.75 7.99 -12.63
N ARG A 1081 23.13 8.05 -13.82
CA ARG A 1081 22.68 6.89 -14.65
C ARG A 1081 21.80 5.89 -13.92
N GLU A 1082 20.99 6.36 -12.97
CA GLU A 1082 20.07 5.50 -12.21
C GLU A 1082 18.75 5.26 -12.94
N ILE A 1083 18.39 6.25 -13.75
CA ILE A 1083 17.32 6.22 -14.72
C ILE A 1083 17.90 6.66 -16.07
N ASP A 1084 17.36 6.14 -17.16
CA ASP A 1084 17.72 6.54 -18.53
C ASP A 1084 16.75 7.59 -19.08
N VAL A 1085 15.52 7.58 -18.57
CA VAL A 1085 14.41 8.42 -19.00
C VAL A 1085 13.69 8.91 -17.74
N ALA A 1086 13.35 10.19 -17.69
CA ALA A 1086 12.57 10.77 -16.60
C ALA A 1086 11.26 11.36 -17.14
N LEU A 1087 10.15 10.88 -16.58
CA LEU A 1087 8.85 11.56 -16.66
C LEU A 1087 8.83 12.65 -15.57
N VAL A 1088 9.03 13.90 -15.98
CA VAL A 1088 9.03 15.06 -15.08
C VAL A 1088 7.69 15.78 -15.21
N ALA A 1089 6.98 16.01 -14.12
CA ALA A 1089 5.63 16.56 -14.18
C ALA A 1089 5.36 17.63 -13.13
N GLY A 1090 4.35 18.45 -13.38
CA GLY A 1090 3.83 19.45 -12.45
C GLY A 1090 2.31 19.47 -12.54
N VAL A 1091 1.62 19.37 -11.40
CA VAL A 1091 0.17 19.23 -11.39
C VAL A 1091 -0.50 19.90 -10.18
N ASN A 1092 -1.56 20.66 -10.46
CA ASN A 1092 -2.52 21.13 -9.45
C ASN A 1092 -3.95 20.70 -9.82
N GLY A 1093 -4.67 20.15 -8.84
CA GLY A 1093 -6.07 19.74 -8.94
C GLY A 1093 -7.01 20.44 -7.96
N THR A 1094 -6.55 21.49 -7.26
CA THR A 1094 -7.36 22.26 -6.31
C THR A 1094 -7.36 23.75 -6.63
N ALA A 1095 -8.57 24.31 -6.75
CA ALA A 1095 -8.85 25.75 -6.77
C ALA A 1095 -9.96 26.09 -5.74
N LEU A 1096 -10.05 25.34 -4.63
CA LEU A 1096 -11.04 25.56 -3.58
C LEU A 1096 -10.75 26.88 -2.82
N PRO A 1097 -11.76 27.68 -2.42
CA PRO A 1097 -11.56 28.95 -1.71
C PRO A 1097 -10.67 28.83 -0.47
N GLY A 1098 -11.04 28.01 0.51
CA GLY A 1098 -10.19 27.76 1.68
C GLY A 1098 -8.80 27.18 1.40
N TRP A 1099 -8.57 26.56 0.23
CA TRP A 1099 -7.22 26.18 -0.20
C TRP A 1099 -6.45 27.41 -0.73
N ASN A 1100 -7.07 28.21 -1.58
CA ASN A 1100 -6.50 29.46 -2.09
C ASN A 1100 -6.12 30.43 -0.95
N ASP A 1101 -6.94 30.49 0.11
CA ASP A 1101 -6.65 31.28 1.31
C ASP A 1101 -5.45 30.69 2.09
N THR A 1102 -5.40 29.37 2.28
CA THR A 1102 -4.29 28.66 2.95
C THR A 1102 -2.96 28.79 2.18
N ALA A 1103 -3.02 28.87 0.85
CA ALA A 1103 -1.90 29.13 -0.05
C ALA A 1103 -1.63 30.63 -0.27
N GLY A 1104 -2.49 31.52 0.24
CA GLY A 1104 -2.41 32.98 0.09
C GLY A 1104 -2.62 33.52 -1.34
N ARG A 1105 -3.10 32.69 -2.28
CA ARG A 1105 -3.25 33.03 -3.72
C ARG A 1105 -4.35 32.22 -4.40
N ASN A 1106 -4.97 32.81 -5.43
CA ASN A 1106 -5.91 32.10 -6.30
C ASN A 1106 -5.17 31.06 -7.17
N ALA A 1107 -5.27 29.78 -6.82
CA ALA A 1107 -4.75 28.70 -7.63
C ALA A 1107 -5.66 28.39 -8.83
N ALA A 1108 -5.07 27.86 -9.90
CA ALA A 1108 -5.77 27.34 -11.07
C ALA A 1108 -5.38 25.87 -11.30
N GLU A 1109 -6.30 25.06 -11.83
CA GLU A 1109 -6.09 23.63 -12.06
C GLU A 1109 -5.43 23.36 -13.41
N GLY A 1110 -4.49 22.41 -13.45
CA GLY A 1110 -3.76 22.06 -14.67
C GLY A 1110 -2.66 21.03 -14.41
N ALA A 1111 -2.24 20.37 -15.49
CA ALA A 1111 -1.20 19.35 -15.51
C ALA A 1111 -0.26 19.58 -16.69
N PHE A 1112 1.04 19.38 -16.45
CA PHE A 1112 2.07 19.33 -17.48
C PHE A 1112 2.98 18.12 -17.23
N LEU A 1113 3.38 17.45 -18.30
CA LEU A 1113 4.27 16.29 -18.30
C LEU A 1113 5.36 16.50 -19.36
N PHE A 1114 6.60 16.21 -18.99
CA PHE A 1114 7.80 16.40 -19.78
C PHE A 1114 8.62 15.10 -19.77
N VAL A 1115 9.28 14.79 -20.88
CA VAL A 1115 10.11 13.58 -21.01
C VAL A 1115 11.56 14.01 -21.24
N VAL A 1116 12.39 13.77 -20.23
CA VAL A 1116 13.81 14.17 -20.20
C VAL A 1116 14.70 12.92 -20.28
N THR A 1117 15.77 12.98 -21.05
CA THR A 1117 16.75 11.90 -21.18
C THR A 1117 18.14 12.47 -21.48
N ARG A 1118 19.16 11.60 -21.61
CA ARG A 1118 20.52 11.98 -22.05
C ARG A 1118 20.54 12.16 -23.57
N ARG A 1119 21.28 13.16 -24.08
CA ARG A 1119 21.38 13.47 -25.52
C ARG A 1119 21.63 12.22 -26.39
N SER A 1120 22.62 11.41 -26.02
CA SER A 1120 22.97 10.16 -26.68
C SER A 1120 21.79 9.21 -26.88
N LEU A 1121 20.93 9.05 -25.86
CA LEU A 1121 19.77 8.17 -25.94
C LEU A 1121 18.63 8.77 -26.78
N ALA A 1122 18.46 10.10 -26.75
CA ALA A 1122 17.55 10.79 -27.68
C ALA A 1122 17.98 10.60 -29.15
N GLU A 1123 19.28 10.72 -29.42
CA GLU A 1123 19.87 10.56 -30.75
C GLU A 1123 19.86 9.08 -31.22
N GLU A 1124 20.09 8.11 -30.31
CA GLU A 1124 19.93 6.67 -30.58
C GLU A 1124 18.47 6.30 -30.90
N ALA A 1125 17.50 6.85 -30.16
CA ALA A 1125 16.08 6.66 -30.40
C ALA A 1125 15.54 7.45 -31.62
N GLY A 1126 16.36 8.32 -32.24
CA GLY A 1126 15.96 9.16 -33.37
C GLY A 1126 14.94 10.26 -33.03
N LEU A 1127 14.85 10.65 -31.75
CA LEU A 1127 13.90 11.65 -31.27
C LEU A 1127 14.43 13.09 -31.43
N PRO A 1128 13.55 14.09 -31.64
CA PRO A 1128 13.95 15.48 -31.70
C PRO A 1128 14.31 16.01 -30.31
N VAL A 1129 15.46 16.70 -30.20
CA VAL A 1129 15.78 17.52 -29.03
C VAL A 1129 14.96 18.81 -29.11
N LEU A 1130 13.98 18.95 -28.21
CA LEU A 1130 13.10 20.13 -28.14
C LEU A 1130 13.74 21.27 -27.33
N ALA A 1131 14.48 20.93 -26.28
CA ALA A 1131 15.26 21.84 -25.46
C ALA A 1131 16.43 21.10 -24.79
N VAL A 1132 17.47 21.83 -24.41
CA VAL A 1132 18.51 21.35 -23.49
C VAL A 1132 18.14 21.82 -22.08
N MET A 1133 18.26 20.94 -21.09
CA MET A 1133 18.12 21.29 -19.68
C MET A 1133 19.46 21.81 -19.17
N GLU A 1134 19.57 23.13 -19.00
CA GLU A 1134 20.74 23.73 -18.35
C GLU A 1134 20.77 23.31 -16.86
N ARG A 1135 21.89 22.74 -16.42
CA ARG A 1135 22.12 22.43 -15.00
C ARG A 1135 22.28 23.74 -14.23
N SER A 1136 21.74 23.82 -13.01
CA SER A 1136 21.98 24.92 -12.08
C SER A 1136 23.41 24.86 -11.51
N VAL A 1137 24.40 25.19 -12.34
CA VAL A 1137 25.80 25.39 -11.89
C VAL A 1137 25.80 26.55 -10.90
N GLY A 1138 26.13 26.25 -9.64
CA GLY A 1138 25.83 27.13 -8.51
C GLY A 1138 26.44 28.53 -8.62
N ALA A 1139 25.61 29.53 -8.31
CA ALA A 1139 25.98 30.92 -8.04
C ALA A 1139 25.90 31.21 -6.54
#